data_AF-A0A517NPI4-F1
#
_entry.id   AF-A0A517NPI4-F1
#
_cell.length_a   1.000
_cell.length_b   1.000
_cell.length_c   1.000
_cell.angle_alpha   90.00
_cell.angle_beta   90.00
_cell.angle_gamma   90.00
#
_symmetry.space_group_name_H-M   'P 1'
#
loop_
_entity.id
_entity.type
_entity.pdbx_description
1 polymer ?
#
loop_
_entity_poly.entity_id
_entity_poly.type
_entity_poly.pdbx_seq_one_letter_code
_entity_poly.pdbx_strand_id
1 'polypeptide(L)'
;MSSHASEDSVSPGPKRTATTAFAPAMISIGPVKLGLSAAITIGLLLGVACGLFLGDYCASLSIVGDAFVGLLRMTVLPYIGVSLIANLGRLSLADSRRLSWVGGLTIGLLWLAALALIAILTLTFPTLTTGAFFSSALIESGGQTDLFSYFVPENIFHSLSENQVPAIIVFCICAGLALSTIPNRQKLITQLDIVSALLLKVSGFITLLAPIGVFAIAASTAGTVSFDELIRLQAYLVAYTAGALFLGLLVLPLLVTTVTPLTYRQVFGVMTQPAITAFGTGKLIVVLPMLIQNTERLLAEISPEGDDLAPTCDVLYATAYPFPHVGKLLSMLFIPFAAWYVGDPMQWNEFPSLFTTGVFSFFGGPIVAIPYLLDQAHLPHDLFQLYLLSGTIGERIGDAVGAVHLTTFTLISIFAFRRQLLFNASALLKDALLIIVVGLLIFGGVRTWLGSSISNADDRSHVLSKLQLIERPVQASVIETPSPNPSPLMPGETILERIRRRKAIRIGYNEDKLPFAFFNLENRLVGYDMDMAHALARDLDVRIEFVRFEHTTLVSQLRDDHFDIIMSGLVGTLERAEEMQHTSGYLDVNLALVVPDYRAREFQTVASIREMSNLRIGFVDLSRGFVDRVRRLMPEAEFIEIEKNKSFFNDNDQQLDSLMVSAESGSAFTLMFPDFEVVVPPEIHVKLPLFYGIGNRDAEMRDFMEHWIMLREKDGTVEEFYDHWILGKTASIQPRRWSVIRNVLQWVD
;
A
#
# COMPACT_ATOMS: atom_id res chain seq x y z
N MET A 1 -12.74 -4.03 -90.35
CA MET A 1 -11.77 -4.34 -89.28
C MET A 1 -12.17 -3.50 -88.08
N SER A 2 -12.73 -4.18 -87.10
CA SER A 2 -13.55 -3.67 -86.00
C SER A 2 -12.83 -3.84 -84.67
N SER A 3 -13.21 -2.98 -83.71
CA SER A 3 -13.27 -3.20 -82.25
C SER A 3 -12.03 -3.71 -81.51
N HIS A 4 -11.52 -2.91 -80.57
CA HIS A 4 -12.00 -3.02 -79.19
C HIS A 4 -11.54 -1.85 -78.33
N ALA A 5 -12.51 -1.27 -77.63
CA ALA A 5 -12.34 -0.47 -76.43
C ALA A 5 -12.03 -1.38 -75.23
N SER A 6 -11.27 -0.88 -74.26
CA SER A 6 -11.31 -1.36 -72.88
C SER A 6 -11.32 -0.16 -71.95
N GLU A 7 -12.51 0.10 -71.41
CA GLU A 7 -12.75 0.87 -70.20
C GLU A 7 -12.05 0.17 -69.03
N ASP A 8 -11.13 0.85 -68.34
CA ASP A 8 -10.73 0.45 -66.99
C ASP A 8 -11.50 1.33 -65.99
N SER A 9 -12.58 0.74 -65.49
CA SER A 9 -13.37 1.22 -64.37
C SER A 9 -12.50 1.40 -63.13
N VAL A 10 -12.50 2.61 -62.56
CA VAL A 10 -12.03 2.88 -61.21
C VAL A 10 -12.86 2.05 -60.24
N SER A 11 -12.28 0.97 -59.72
CA SER A 11 -12.89 0.17 -58.66
C SER A 11 -13.00 1.02 -57.39
N PRO A 12 -14.14 1.09 -56.71
CA PRO A 12 -14.20 1.68 -55.38
C PRO A 12 -13.32 0.82 -54.46
N GLY A 13 -12.41 1.45 -53.72
CA GLY A 13 -11.56 0.78 -52.74
C GLY A 13 -12.39 -0.06 -51.77
N PRO A 14 -11.82 -1.12 -51.17
CA PRO A 14 -12.57 -2.05 -50.36
C PRO A 14 -13.24 -1.28 -49.22
N LYS A 15 -14.58 -1.28 -49.21
CA LYS A 15 -15.38 -0.91 -48.05
C LYS A 15 -14.83 -1.71 -46.88
N ARG A 16 -14.14 -1.03 -45.94
CA ARG A 16 -13.64 -1.64 -44.71
C ARG A 16 -14.85 -2.27 -44.02
N THR A 17 -14.87 -3.60 -44.01
CA THR A 17 -15.84 -4.36 -43.21
C THR A 17 -15.69 -3.90 -41.78
N ALA A 18 -16.79 -3.38 -41.24
CA ALA A 18 -16.93 -2.96 -39.87
C ALA A 18 -16.18 -3.94 -38.96
N THR A 19 -15.21 -3.41 -38.22
CA THR A 19 -14.62 -4.07 -37.06
C THR A 19 -15.79 -4.67 -36.29
N THR A 20 -15.87 -6.00 -36.20
CA THR A 20 -16.95 -6.67 -35.48
C THR A 20 -16.91 -6.14 -34.06
N ALA A 21 -17.82 -5.21 -33.76
CA ALA A 21 -18.08 -4.74 -32.42
C ALA A 21 -18.26 -6.01 -31.58
N PHE A 22 -17.45 -6.14 -30.52
CA PHE A 22 -17.73 -7.14 -29.51
C PHE A 22 -19.19 -6.91 -29.09
N ALA A 23 -20.08 -7.80 -29.53
CA ALA A 23 -21.45 -7.79 -29.04
C ALA A 23 -21.37 -7.80 -27.51
N PRO A 24 -22.18 -6.99 -26.80
CA PRO A 24 -22.12 -6.95 -25.35
C PRO A 24 -22.26 -8.39 -24.85
N ALA A 25 -21.21 -8.91 -24.23
CA ALA A 25 -21.19 -10.28 -23.77
C ALA A 25 -22.32 -10.45 -22.75
N MET A 26 -23.40 -11.10 -23.17
CA MET A 26 -24.50 -11.45 -22.30
C MET A 26 -24.19 -12.79 -21.67
N ILE A 27 -24.11 -12.80 -20.34
CA ILE A 27 -24.01 -14.04 -19.59
C ILE A 27 -25.45 -14.51 -19.33
N SER A 28 -25.77 -15.72 -19.78
CA SER A 28 -27.07 -16.34 -19.52
C SER A 28 -26.97 -17.14 -18.23
N ILE A 29 -27.63 -16.68 -17.18
CA ILE A 29 -27.84 -17.47 -15.95
C ILE A 29 -29.32 -17.87 -15.96
N GLY A 30 -29.63 -19.07 -16.45
CA GLY A 30 -31.02 -19.53 -16.59
C GLY A 30 -31.84 -18.63 -17.55
N PRO A 31 -33.08 -18.21 -17.20
CA PRO A 31 -33.96 -17.45 -18.10
C PRO A 31 -33.62 -15.95 -18.22
N VAL A 32 -32.65 -15.44 -17.45
CA VAL A 32 -32.32 -14.01 -17.40
C VAL A 32 -31.03 -13.73 -18.18
N LYS A 33 -31.09 -12.76 -19.11
CA LYS A 33 -29.93 -12.23 -19.82
C LYS A 33 -29.38 -11.01 -19.08
N LEU A 34 -28.22 -11.14 -18.46
CA LEU A 34 -27.53 -10.05 -17.76
C LEU A 34 -26.37 -9.53 -18.61
N GLY A 35 -26.23 -8.21 -18.69
CA GLY A 35 -25.02 -7.60 -19.22
C GLY A 35 -23.83 -7.92 -18.31
N LEU A 36 -22.64 -8.12 -18.90
CA LEU A 36 -21.41 -8.46 -18.17
C LEU A 36 -21.14 -7.55 -16.96
N SER A 37 -21.33 -6.23 -17.11
CA SER A 37 -21.13 -5.26 -16.03
C SER A 37 -22.14 -5.44 -14.89
N ALA A 38 -23.40 -5.79 -15.22
CA ALA A 38 -24.41 -6.12 -14.23
C ALA A 38 -24.08 -7.46 -13.54
N ALA A 39 -23.60 -8.46 -14.29
CA ALA A 39 -23.16 -9.74 -13.74
C ALA A 39 -21.96 -9.58 -12.79
N ILE A 40 -20.99 -8.71 -13.11
CA ILE A 40 -19.86 -8.40 -12.22
C ILE A 40 -20.36 -7.69 -10.96
N THR A 41 -21.25 -6.70 -11.07
CA THR A 41 -21.82 -6.02 -9.91
C THR A 41 -22.63 -6.98 -9.04
N ILE A 42 -23.42 -7.86 -9.65
CA ILE A 42 -24.15 -8.91 -8.93
C ILE A 42 -23.16 -9.87 -8.27
N GLY A 43 -22.08 -10.27 -8.96
CA GLY A 43 -21.01 -11.11 -8.40
C GLY A 43 -20.34 -10.46 -7.19
N LEU A 44 -20.04 -9.15 -7.27
CA LEU A 44 -19.55 -8.36 -6.15
C LEU A 44 -20.55 -8.35 -4.99
N LEU A 45 -21.81 -7.97 -5.24
CA LEU A 45 -22.83 -7.85 -4.20
C LEU A 45 -23.13 -9.20 -3.54
N LEU A 46 -23.25 -10.27 -4.34
CA LEU A 46 -23.42 -11.62 -3.85
C LEU A 46 -22.18 -12.10 -3.12
N GLY A 47 -20.97 -11.74 -3.57
CA GLY A 47 -19.73 -12.09 -2.92
C GLY A 47 -19.64 -11.43 -1.56
N VAL A 48 -19.89 -10.12 -1.49
CA VAL A 48 -19.99 -9.38 -0.23
C VAL A 48 -21.06 -9.96 0.68
N ALA A 49 -22.28 -10.21 0.18
CA ALA A 49 -23.34 -10.82 0.97
C ALA A 49 -22.98 -12.23 1.45
N CYS A 50 -22.32 -13.02 0.61
CA CYS A 50 -21.87 -14.37 0.93
C CYS A 50 -20.77 -14.35 2.01
N GLY A 51 -19.74 -13.53 1.85
CA GLY A 51 -18.68 -13.40 2.85
C GLY A 51 -19.18 -12.78 4.15
N LEU A 52 -20.06 -11.76 4.10
CA LEU A 52 -20.74 -11.22 5.28
C LEU A 52 -21.76 -12.19 5.90
N PHE A 53 -22.21 -13.22 5.21
CA PHE A 53 -23.15 -14.19 5.78
C PHE A 53 -22.45 -15.43 6.31
N LEU A 54 -21.46 -15.95 5.58
CA LEU A 54 -20.75 -17.21 5.87
C LEU A 54 -19.39 -17.01 6.56
N GLY A 55 -18.77 -15.85 6.47
CA GLY A 55 -17.48 -15.56 7.12
C GLY A 55 -16.36 -16.50 6.67
N ASP A 56 -15.79 -17.25 7.62
CA ASP A 56 -14.56 -18.04 7.43
C ASP A 56 -14.69 -19.14 6.37
N TYR A 57 -15.90 -19.65 6.14
CA TYR A 57 -16.14 -20.67 5.11
C TYR A 57 -15.82 -20.16 3.70
N CYS A 58 -15.78 -18.85 3.49
CA CYS A 58 -15.39 -18.23 2.23
C CYS A 58 -13.86 -18.04 2.07
N ALA A 59 -13.03 -18.43 3.04
CA ALA A 59 -11.58 -18.23 2.97
C ALA A 59 -10.95 -18.98 1.78
N SER A 60 -11.40 -20.21 1.51
CA SER A 60 -10.92 -21.03 0.38
C SER A 60 -11.22 -20.44 -1.00
N LEU A 61 -12.14 -19.47 -1.09
CA LEU A 61 -12.41 -18.75 -2.33
C LEU A 61 -11.25 -17.81 -2.73
N SER A 62 -10.31 -17.51 -1.83
CA SER A 62 -9.11 -16.73 -2.17
C SER A 62 -8.32 -17.38 -3.31
N ILE A 63 -8.20 -18.72 -3.33
CA ILE A 63 -7.51 -19.47 -4.39
C ILE A 63 -8.13 -19.16 -5.76
N VAL A 64 -9.46 -19.06 -5.82
CA VAL A 64 -10.18 -18.74 -7.07
C VAL A 64 -9.96 -17.27 -7.44
N GLY A 65 -9.92 -16.38 -6.45
CA GLY A 65 -9.60 -14.96 -6.64
C GLY A 65 -8.18 -14.73 -7.18
N ASP A 66 -7.19 -15.36 -6.57
CA ASP A 66 -5.78 -15.27 -6.96
C ASP A 66 -5.56 -15.87 -8.35
N ALA A 67 -6.19 -17.01 -8.66
CA ALA A 67 -6.16 -17.59 -9.99
C ALA A 67 -6.76 -16.62 -11.02
N PHE A 68 -7.87 -15.95 -10.70
CA PHE A 68 -8.46 -14.94 -11.58
C PHE A 68 -7.53 -13.74 -11.80
N VAL A 69 -6.88 -13.23 -10.75
CA VAL A 69 -5.88 -12.15 -10.85
C VAL A 69 -4.69 -12.58 -11.71
N GLY A 70 -4.19 -13.80 -11.52
CA GLY A 70 -3.11 -14.38 -12.34
C GLY A 70 -3.48 -14.45 -13.82
N LEU A 71 -4.70 -14.88 -14.14
CA LEU A 71 -5.21 -14.89 -15.51
C LEU A 71 -5.25 -13.48 -16.12
N LEU A 72 -5.66 -12.46 -15.36
CA LEU A 72 -5.61 -11.07 -15.83
C LEU A 72 -4.17 -10.66 -16.16
N ARG A 73 -3.22 -10.86 -15.23
CA ARG A 73 -1.80 -10.49 -15.41
C ARG A 73 -1.17 -11.15 -16.64
N MET A 74 -1.53 -12.40 -16.94
CA MET A 74 -1.03 -13.18 -18.09
C MET A 74 -1.19 -12.46 -19.44
N THR A 75 -2.30 -11.74 -19.64
CA THR A 75 -2.61 -11.11 -20.94
C THR A 75 -2.19 -9.66 -21.04
N VAL A 76 -2.03 -8.98 -19.91
CA VAL A 76 -1.86 -7.52 -19.85
C VAL A 76 -0.49 -7.08 -20.37
N LEU A 77 0.60 -7.63 -19.84
CA LEU A 77 1.96 -7.22 -20.25
C LEU A 77 2.25 -7.51 -21.74
N PRO A 78 1.95 -8.71 -22.28
CA PRO A 78 2.13 -8.97 -23.70
C PRO A 78 1.27 -8.06 -24.58
N TYR A 79 0.04 -7.76 -24.16
CA TYR A 79 -0.86 -6.90 -24.92
C TYR A 79 -0.33 -5.47 -25.02
N ILE A 80 0.16 -4.91 -23.91
CA ILE A 80 0.76 -3.57 -23.88
C ILE A 80 1.96 -3.51 -24.82
N GLY A 81 2.85 -4.50 -24.73
CA GLY A 81 4.05 -4.52 -25.56
C GLY A 81 3.73 -4.55 -27.06
N VAL A 82 2.84 -5.45 -27.48
CA VAL A 82 2.44 -5.59 -28.89
C VAL A 82 1.66 -4.36 -29.37
N SER A 83 0.73 -3.86 -28.56
CA SER A 83 -0.14 -2.73 -28.95
C SER A 83 0.61 -1.41 -29.06
N LEU A 84 1.56 -1.11 -28.15
CA LEU A 84 2.37 0.10 -28.22
C LEU A 84 3.29 0.08 -29.45
N ILE A 85 3.96 -1.03 -29.72
CA ILE A 85 4.82 -1.18 -30.91
C ILE A 85 4.00 -1.00 -32.19
N ALA A 86 2.83 -1.64 -32.29
CA ALA A 86 1.97 -1.54 -33.46
C ALA A 86 1.43 -0.13 -33.69
N ASN A 87 0.91 0.53 -32.65
CA ASN A 87 0.29 1.85 -32.76
C ASN A 87 1.32 2.94 -33.09
N LEU A 88 2.49 2.94 -32.43
CA LEU A 88 3.55 3.90 -32.75
C LEU A 88 4.18 3.63 -34.13
N GLY A 89 4.30 2.36 -34.53
CA GLY A 89 4.80 1.99 -35.85
C GLY A 89 3.94 2.46 -37.03
N ARG A 90 2.65 2.75 -36.82
CA ARG A 90 1.74 3.25 -37.86
C ARG A 90 2.02 4.69 -38.27
N LEU A 91 2.67 5.49 -37.42
CA LEU A 91 2.87 6.92 -37.63
C LEU A 91 3.81 7.19 -38.84
N SER A 92 3.47 8.15 -39.71
CA SER A 92 4.27 8.56 -40.89
C SER A 92 5.35 9.58 -40.49
N LEU A 93 6.60 9.52 -40.97
CA LEU A 93 7.67 10.47 -40.55
C LEU A 93 7.33 11.96 -40.76
N ALA A 94 6.52 12.31 -41.77
CA ALA A 94 6.16 13.69 -42.11
C ALA A 94 5.00 14.24 -41.27
N ASP A 95 3.98 13.42 -40.98
CA ASP A 95 2.87 13.79 -40.09
C ASP A 95 3.24 13.57 -38.61
N SER A 96 4.13 12.62 -38.33
CA SER A 96 4.54 12.17 -36.99
C SER A 96 5.30 13.22 -36.20
N ARG A 97 6.13 14.07 -36.81
CA ARG A 97 6.92 15.01 -35.98
C ARG A 97 6.04 16.07 -35.31
N ARG A 98 5.07 16.61 -36.05
CA ARG A 98 4.13 17.61 -35.50
C ARG A 98 3.02 16.94 -34.70
N LEU A 99 2.47 15.82 -35.18
CA LEU A 99 1.45 15.02 -34.49
C LEU A 99 1.95 14.49 -33.14
N SER A 100 3.16 13.93 -33.11
CA SER A 100 3.75 13.41 -31.88
C SER A 100 4.17 14.52 -30.92
N TRP A 101 4.66 15.67 -31.40
CA TRP A 101 5.00 16.78 -30.51
C TRP A 101 3.76 17.40 -29.87
N VAL A 102 2.75 17.74 -30.67
CA VAL A 102 1.50 18.36 -30.18
C VAL A 102 0.70 17.38 -29.33
N GLY A 103 0.54 16.14 -29.79
CA GLY A 103 -0.16 15.09 -29.04
C GLY A 103 0.57 14.73 -27.75
N GLY A 104 1.89 14.52 -27.82
CA GLY A 104 2.72 14.23 -26.64
C GLY A 104 2.70 15.36 -25.61
N LEU A 105 2.81 16.62 -26.06
CA LEU A 105 2.68 17.79 -25.18
C LEU A 105 1.29 17.83 -24.53
N THR A 106 0.22 17.57 -25.29
CA THR A 106 -1.15 17.59 -24.77
C THR A 106 -1.36 16.50 -23.73
N ILE A 107 -0.93 15.26 -24.00
CA ILE A 107 -1.00 14.16 -23.01
C ILE A 107 -0.17 14.50 -21.77
N GLY A 108 1.06 14.98 -21.94
CA GLY A 108 1.93 15.36 -20.83
C GLY A 108 1.33 16.45 -19.94
N LEU A 109 0.69 17.47 -20.53
CA LEU A 109 -0.03 18.51 -19.77
C LEU A 109 -1.23 17.95 -19.01
N LEU A 110 -1.99 17.03 -19.63
CA LEU A 110 -3.13 16.37 -18.97
C LEU A 110 -2.68 15.47 -17.82
N TRP A 111 -1.57 14.74 -17.99
CA TRP A 111 -0.95 13.97 -16.90
C TRP A 111 -0.46 14.88 -15.78
N LEU A 112 0.24 15.96 -16.10
CA LEU A 112 0.70 16.93 -15.11
C LEU A 112 -0.48 17.47 -14.28
N ALA A 113 -1.61 17.79 -14.91
CA ALA A 113 -2.81 18.23 -14.21
C ALA A 113 -3.37 17.15 -13.26
N ALA A 114 -3.37 15.88 -13.67
CA ALA A 114 -3.80 14.77 -12.83
C ALA A 114 -2.85 14.51 -11.65
N LEU A 115 -1.54 14.54 -11.89
CA LEU A 115 -0.52 14.37 -10.86
C LEU A 115 -0.53 15.51 -9.84
N ALA A 116 -0.66 16.76 -10.31
CA ALA A 116 -0.85 17.91 -9.43
C ALA A 116 -2.13 17.77 -8.59
N LEU A 117 -3.22 17.28 -9.18
CA LEU A 117 -4.45 17.02 -8.44
C LEU A 117 -4.27 15.91 -7.40
N ILE A 118 -3.56 14.82 -7.70
CA ILE A 118 -3.25 13.76 -6.72
C ILE A 118 -2.50 14.36 -5.53
N ALA A 119 -1.48 15.18 -5.77
CA ALA A 119 -0.73 15.85 -4.72
C ALA A 119 -1.57 16.83 -3.89
N ILE A 120 -2.56 17.50 -4.50
CA ILE A 120 -3.49 18.37 -3.77
C ILE A 120 -4.48 17.55 -2.94
N LEU A 121 -4.95 16.41 -3.46
CA LEU A 121 -5.92 15.56 -2.77
C LEU A 121 -5.35 14.92 -1.50
N THR A 122 -4.04 14.72 -1.39
CA THR A 122 -3.43 14.25 -0.13
C THR A 122 -3.65 15.22 1.02
N LEU A 123 -3.81 16.51 0.74
CA LEU A 123 -4.14 17.53 1.73
C LEU A 123 -5.57 17.41 2.28
N THR A 124 -6.41 16.59 1.66
CA THR A 124 -7.75 16.31 2.18
C THR A 124 -7.73 15.30 3.33
N PHE A 125 -6.65 14.53 3.47
CA PHE A 125 -6.51 13.58 4.57
C PHE A 125 -6.21 14.32 5.89
N PRO A 126 -6.94 14.03 6.98
CA PRO A 126 -6.69 14.65 8.27
C PRO A 126 -5.39 14.15 8.88
N THR A 127 -4.76 14.93 9.76
CA THR A 127 -3.58 14.47 10.51
C THR A 127 -3.99 13.37 11.48
N LEU A 128 -3.48 12.16 11.31
CA LEU A 128 -3.66 11.09 12.28
C LEU A 128 -2.65 11.30 13.41
N THR A 129 -3.13 11.43 14.65
CA THR A 129 -2.28 11.38 15.85
C THR A 129 -2.32 9.96 16.37
N THR A 130 -1.73 9.03 15.62
CA THR A 130 -1.65 7.62 16.00
C THR A 130 -0.20 7.26 16.24
N GLY A 131 0.14 6.90 17.48
CA GLY A 131 1.24 5.97 17.67
C GLY A 131 0.88 4.70 16.90
N ALA A 132 1.76 4.26 16.00
CA ALA A 132 1.58 3.03 15.26
C ALA A 132 2.35 1.90 15.96
N PHE A 133 1.83 0.67 15.86
CA PHE A 133 2.63 -0.51 16.22
C PHE A 133 3.85 -0.61 15.30
N PHE A 134 4.85 -1.38 15.74
CA PHE A 134 6.06 -1.57 14.94
C PHE A 134 5.72 -2.15 13.56
N SER A 135 6.21 -1.49 12.50
CA SER A 135 6.09 -1.96 11.12
C SER A 135 7.45 -2.43 10.62
N SER A 136 7.51 -3.60 9.99
CA SER A 136 8.73 -4.09 9.34
C SER A 136 9.25 -3.13 8.26
N ALA A 137 8.38 -2.28 7.70
CA ALA A 137 8.75 -1.22 6.75
C ALA A 137 9.69 -0.16 7.37
N LEU A 138 9.69 0.02 8.70
CA LEU A 138 10.64 0.92 9.39
C LEU A 138 12.10 0.43 9.30
N ILE A 139 12.31 -0.85 8.97
CA ILE A 139 13.62 -1.53 9.01
C ILE A 139 14.07 -1.98 7.62
N GLU A 140 13.13 -2.11 6.67
CA GLU A 140 13.50 -2.32 5.28
C GLU A 140 14.18 -1.05 4.75
N SER A 141 15.51 -1.05 4.84
CA SER A 141 16.34 -0.09 4.14
C SER A 141 16.01 -0.20 2.67
N GLY A 142 15.26 0.79 2.15
CA GLY A 142 15.06 0.98 0.72
C GLY A 142 16.44 0.99 0.09
N GLY A 143 16.81 -0.11 -0.57
CA GLY A 143 17.97 -0.11 -1.43
C GLY A 143 17.80 1.09 -2.35
N GLN A 144 18.77 1.99 -2.38
CA GLN A 144 18.79 3.06 -3.35
C GLN A 144 18.70 2.41 -4.72
N THR A 145 17.49 2.35 -5.25
CA THR A 145 17.21 1.75 -6.52
C THR A 145 17.64 2.80 -7.52
N ASP A 146 18.74 2.51 -8.22
CA ASP A 146 19.19 3.34 -9.31
C ASP A 146 18.05 3.41 -10.32
N LEU A 147 17.37 4.56 -10.36
CA LEU A 147 16.23 4.81 -11.24
C LEU A 147 16.56 4.42 -12.69
N PHE A 148 17.82 4.52 -13.09
CA PHE A 148 18.29 4.11 -14.39
C PHE A 148 18.03 2.62 -14.68
N SER A 149 18.28 1.73 -13.72
CA SER A 149 18.06 0.29 -13.86
C SER A 149 16.58 -0.10 -14.04
N TYR A 150 15.65 0.73 -13.53
CA TYR A 150 14.21 0.49 -13.63
C TYR A 150 13.59 0.94 -14.96
N PHE A 151 14.21 1.90 -15.65
CA PHE A 151 13.71 2.45 -16.91
C PHE A 151 14.43 1.89 -18.14
N VAL A 152 15.70 1.55 -18.01
CA VAL A 152 16.51 1.03 -19.11
C VAL A 152 16.70 -0.47 -18.92
N PRO A 153 15.95 -1.33 -19.64
CA PRO A 153 16.14 -2.77 -19.53
C PRO A 153 17.50 -3.16 -20.10
N GLU A 154 18.34 -3.81 -19.30
CA GLU A 154 19.49 -4.56 -19.84
C GLU A 154 19.02 -5.73 -20.71
N ASN A 155 17.89 -6.33 -20.33
CA ASN A 155 17.26 -7.44 -21.03
C ASN A 155 15.74 -7.38 -20.94
N ILE A 156 15.07 -7.19 -22.08
CA ILE A 156 13.60 -7.10 -22.15
C ILE A 156 12.89 -8.37 -21.67
N PHE A 157 13.47 -9.56 -21.90
CA PHE A 157 12.86 -10.81 -21.48
C PHE A 157 12.91 -10.99 -19.96
N HIS A 158 13.98 -10.51 -19.32
CA HIS A 158 14.08 -10.45 -17.86
C HIS A 158 13.09 -9.45 -17.28
N SER A 159 12.99 -8.25 -17.88
CA SER A 159 12.00 -7.26 -17.44
C SER A 159 10.55 -7.76 -17.60
N LEU A 160 10.27 -8.58 -18.61
CA LEU A 160 8.98 -9.26 -18.78
C LEU A 160 8.72 -10.36 -17.74
N SER A 161 9.76 -11.07 -17.26
CA SER A 161 9.59 -12.11 -16.22
C SER A 161 9.44 -11.51 -14.82
N GLU A 162 10.15 -10.43 -14.52
CA GLU A 162 10.16 -9.75 -13.22
C GLU A 162 9.09 -8.65 -13.08
N ASN A 163 8.12 -8.59 -14.00
CA ASN A 163 7.06 -7.57 -14.02
C ASN A 163 7.56 -6.11 -13.97
N GLN A 164 8.71 -5.82 -14.57
CA GLN A 164 9.27 -4.46 -14.65
C GLN A 164 8.57 -3.64 -15.74
N VAL A 165 7.32 -3.24 -15.45
CA VAL A 165 6.44 -2.51 -16.37
C VAL A 165 7.10 -1.28 -17.01
N PRO A 166 7.79 -0.39 -16.25
CA PRO A 166 8.37 0.81 -16.84
C PRO A 166 9.42 0.53 -17.91
N ALA A 167 10.33 -0.41 -17.67
CA ALA A 167 11.37 -0.83 -18.61
C ALA A 167 10.79 -1.39 -19.92
N ILE A 168 9.73 -2.20 -19.82
CA ILE A 168 9.03 -2.78 -20.97
C ILE A 168 8.47 -1.68 -21.87
N ILE A 169 7.85 -0.65 -21.29
CA ILE A 169 7.21 0.44 -22.04
C ILE A 169 8.24 1.29 -22.78
N VAL A 170 9.35 1.65 -22.12
CA VAL A 170 10.43 2.41 -22.74
C VAL A 170 10.96 1.67 -23.98
N PHE A 171 11.20 0.37 -23.86
CA PHE A 171 11.58 -0.47 -24.99
C PHE A 171 10.51 -0.45 -26.10
N CYS A 172 9.23 -0.65 -25.76
CA CYS A 172 8.14 -0.69 -26.75
C CYS A 172 7.94 0.64 -27.48
N ILE A 173 8.15 1.78 -26.81
CA ILE A 173 8.12 3.10 -27.44
C ILE A 173 9.26 3.23 -28.45
N CYS A 174 10.49 2.91 -28.03
CA CYS A 174 11.66 2.93 -28.92
C CYS A 174 11.48 2.00 -30.12
N ALA A 175 11.02 0.77 -29.89
CA ALA A 175 10.76 -0.22 -30.94
C ALA A 175 9.66 0.23 -31.90
N GLY A 176 8.56 0.81 -31.40
CA GLY A 176 7.48 1.34 -32.22
C GLY A 176 7.91 2.53 -33.08
N LEU A 177 8.68 3.48 -32.52
CA LEU A 177 9.24 4.61 -33.26
C LEU A 177 10.29 4.15 -34.30
N ALA A 178 11.13 3.18 -33.97
CA ALA A 178 12.05 2.59 -34.94
C ALA A 178 11.29 1.91 -36.09
N LEU A 179 10.25 1.13 -35.76
CA LEU A 179 9.39 0.46 -36.75
C LEU A 179 8.73 1.46 -37.72
N SER A 180 8.40 2.66 -37.26
CA SER A 180 7.79 3.71 -38.10
C SER A 180 8.70 4.16 -39.26
N THR A 181 10.03 3.96 -39.13
CA THR A 181 11.02 4.31 -40.16
C THR A 181 11.26 3.19 -41.19
N ILE A 182 10.83 1.96 -40.90
CA ILE A 182 11.15 0.78 -41.70
C ILE A 182 10.22 0.70 -42.95
N PRO A 183 10.76 0.49 -44.16
CA PRO A 183 9.97 0.20 -45.36
C PRO A 183 9.19 -1.12 -45.22
N ASN A 184 7.99 -1.21 -45.81
CA ASN A 184 7.11 -2.39 -45.69
C ASN A 184 6.68 -2.76 -44.24
N ARG A 185 6.84 -1.85 -43.27
CA ARG A 185 6.41 -2.04 -41.86
C ARG A 185 4.96 -2.47 -41.69
N GLN A 186 4.09 -2.12 -42.63
CA GLN A 186 2.68 -2.49 -42.60
C GLN A 186 2.46 -4.01 -42.49
N LYS A 187 3.37 -4.84 -43.04
CA LYS A 187 3.31 -6.30 -42.91
C LYS A 187 3.42 -6.73 -41.45
N LEU A 188 4.44 -6.23 -40.74
CA LEU A 188 4.65 -6.55 -39.33
C LEU A 188 3.54 -5.94 -38.45
N ILE A 189 3.15 -4.69 -38.71
CA ILE A 189 2.05 -4.04 -37.98
C ILE A 189 0.76 -4.86 -38.10
N THR A 190 0.43 -5.33 -39.29
CA THR A 190 -0.76 -6.17 -39.51
C THR A 190 -0.66 -7.50 -38.74
N GLN A 191 0.53 -8.08 -38.60
CA GLN A 191 0.74 -9.28 -37.77
C GLN A 191 0.61 -8.96 -36.28
N LEU A 192 1.19 -7.85 -35.80
CA LEU A 192 1.04 -7.39 -34.42
C LEU A 192 -0.40 -7.03 -34.08
N ASP A 193 -1.19 -6.55 -35.05
CA ASP A 193 -2.63 -6.33 -34.89
C ASP A 193 -3.39 -7.63 -34.67
N ILE A 194 -3.02 -8.70 -35.40
CA ILE A 194 -3.60 -10.04 -35.20
C ILE A 194 -3.25 -10.56 -33.81
N VAL A 195 -2.00 -10.38 -33.35
CA VAL A 195 -1.57 -10.77 -32.01
C VAL A 195 -2.28 -9.94 -30.94
N SER A 196 -2.42 -8.63 -31.13
CA SER A 196 -3.16 -7.75 -30.23
C SER A 196 -4.63 -8.15 -30.14
N ALA A 197 -5.26 -8.45 -31.29
CA ALA A 197 -6.63 -8.92 -31.34
C ALA A 197 -6.79 -10.30 -30.67
N LEU A 198 -5.82 -11.19 -30.83
CA LEU A 198 -5.77 -12.47 -30.13
C LEU A 198 -5.72 -12.26 -28.62
N LEU A 199 -4.78 -11.44 -28.12
CA LEU A 199 -4.62 -11.14 -26.70
C LEU A 199 -5.86 -10.45 -26.11
N LEU A 200 -6.48 -9.52 -26.86
CA LEU A 200 -7.76 -8.92 -26.48
C LEU A 200 -8.89 -9.94 -26.44
N LYS A 201 -8.91 -10.91 -27.36
CA LYS A 201 -9.92 -11.98 -27.37
C LYS A 201 -9.75 -12.92 -26.19
N VAL A 202 -8.51 -13.27 -25.83
CA VAL A 202 -8.19 -14.04 -24.62
C VAL A 202 -8.59 -13.25 -23.37
N SER A 203 -8.22 -11.97 -23.28
CA SER A 203 -8.65 -11.07 -22.21
C SER A 203 -10.18 -10.98 -22.12
N GLY A 204 -10.87 -10.95 -23.25
CA GLY A 204 -12.33 -11.03 -23.34
C GLY A 204 -12.90 -12.31 -22.74
N PHE A 205 -12.30 -13.48 -23.05
CA PHE A 205 -12.70 -14.76 -22.43
C PHE A 205 -12.46 -14.76 -20.91
N ILE A 206 -11.34 -14.23 -20.45
CA ILE A 206 -11.04 -14.11 -19.02
C ILE A 206 -12.05 -13.16 -18.35
N THR A 207 -12.45 -12.08 -19.03
CA THR A 207 -13.45 -11.14 -18.51
C THR A 207 -14.82 -11.81 -18.35
N LEU A 208 -15.17 -12.86 -19.11
CA LEU A 208 -16.39 -13.64 -18.88
C LEU A 208 -16.37 -14.37 -17.53
N LEU A 209 -15.18 -14.69 -17.00
CA LEU A 209 -15.00 -15.27 -15.68
C LEU A 209 -15.03 -14.21 -14.57
N ALA A 210 -15.01 -12.91 -14.91
CA ALA A 210 -14.95 -11.83 -13.95
C ALA A 210 -16.07 -11.84 -12.90
N PRO A 211 -17.35 -12.16 -13.21
CA PRO A 211 -18.37 -12.29 -12.16
C PRO A 211 -18.02 -13.32 -11.09
N ILE A 212 -17.41 -14.44 -11.48
CA ILE A 212 -17.00 -15.53 -10.57
C ILE A 212 -15.75 -15.12 -9.80
N GLY A 213 -14.75 -14.57 -10.51
CA GLY A 213 -13.51 -14.10 -9.89
C GLY A 213 -13.76 -12.97 -8.89
N VAL A 214 -14.55 -11.97 -9.26
CA VAL A 214 -14.95 -10.86 -8.38
C VAL A 214 -15.83 -11.35 -7.24
N PHE A 215 -16.74 -12.30 -7.46
CA PHE A 215 -17.47 -12.95 -6.36
C PHE A 215 -16.53 -13.63 -5.38
N ALA A 216 -15.56 -14.42 -5.88
CA ALA A 216 -14.64 -15.17 -5.04
C ALA A 216 -13.75 -14.25 -4.21
N ILE A 217 -13.20 -13.20 -4.83
CA ILE A 217 -12.44 -12.15 -4.15
C ILE A 217 -13.32 -11.45 -3.12
N ALA A 218 -14.50 -10.97 -3.51
CA ALA A 218 -15.38 -10.24 -2.62
C ALA A 218 -15.86 -11.10 -1.44
N ALA A 219 -16.15 -12.39 -1.66
CA ALA A 219 -16.55 -13.32 -0.60
C ALA A 219 -15.38 -13.72 0.29
N SER A 220 -14.17 -13.89 -0.25
CA SER A 220 -13.00 -14.22 0.55
C SER A 220 -12.49 -13.04 1.36
N THR A 221 -12.79 -11.80 0.97
CA THR A 221 -12.40 -10.57 1.69
C THR A 221 -13.54 -9.97 2.52
N ALA A 222 -14.81 -10.25 2.23
CA ALA A 222 -15.91 -9.71 3.02
C ALA A 222 -15.94 -10.32 4.44
N GLY A 223 -16.10 -9.45 5.43
CA GLY A 223 -16.06 -9.83 6.85
C GLY A 223 -14.65 -9.97 7.43
N THR A 224 -13.58 -9.79 6.63
CA THR A 224 -12.19 -9.72 7.14
C THR A 224 -11.83 -8.31 7.59
N VAL A 225 -12.45 -7.29 6.98
CA VAL A 225 -12.22 -5.87 7.28
C VAL A 225 -13.20 -5.41 8.35
N SER A 226 -12.70 -4.86 9.46
CA SER A 226 -13.56 -4.35 10.54
C SER A 226 -14.40 -3.14 10.11
N PHE A 227 -15.52 -2.87 10.79
CA PHE A 227 -16.35 -1.69 10.49
C PHE A 227 -15.55 -0.38 10.61
N ASP A 228 -14.60 -0.34 11.55
CA ASP A 228 -13.69 0.80 11.75
C ASP A 228 -12.70 0.97 10.58
N GLU A 229 -12.23 -0.13 9.97
CA GLU A 229 -11.39 -0.09 8.76
C GLU A 229 -12.18 0.36 7.53
N LEU A 230 -13.46 -0.01 7.41
CA LEU A 230 -14.34 0.51 6.35
C LEU A 230 -14.58 2.02 6.49
N ILE A 231 -14.73 2.51 7.73
CA ILE A 231 -14.80 3.95 8.01
C ILE A 231 -13.50 4.64 7.57
N ARG A 232 -12.33 4.03 7.81
CA ARG A 232 -11.06 4.61 7.33
C ARG A 232 -10.92 4.61 5.81
N LEU A 233 -11.40 3.57 5.12
CA LEU A 233 -11.41 3.50 3.64
C LEU A 233 -12.27 4.60 2.99
N GLN A 234 -13.23 5.17 3.71
CA GLN A 234 -14.06 6.28 3.21
C GLN A 234 -13.22 7.49 2.78
N ALA A 235 -12.06 7.72 3.40
CA ALA A 235 -11.16 8.82 3.06
C ALA A 235 -10.69 8.73 1.60
N TYR A 236 -10.25 7.54 1.18
CA TYR A 236 -9.86 7.30 -0.21
C TYR A 236 -11.04 7.50 -1.17
N LEU A 237 -12.17 6.84 -0.91
CA LEU A 237 -13.33 6.84 -1.81
C LEU A 237 -13.88 8.25 -2.04
N VAL A 238 -14.03 9.03 -0.97
CA VAL A 238 -14.55 10.39 -1.04
C VAL A 238 -13.56 11.32 -1.73
N ALA A 239 -12.27 11.27 -1.37
CA ALA A 239 -11.25 12.10 -2.01
C ALA A 239 -11.08 11.78 -3.50
N TYR A 240 -11.02 10.49 -3.86
CA TYR A 240 -10.96 10.03 -5.26
C TYR A 240 -12.17 10.50 -6.06
N THR A 241 -13.38 10.29 -5.53
CA THR A 241 -14.62 10.68 -6.22
C THR A 241 -14.71 12.19 -6.41
N ALA A 242 -14.41 12.97 -5.36
CA ALA A 242 -14.39 14.43 -5.42
C ALA A 242 -13.37 14.93 -6.46
N GLY A 243 -12.15 14.37 -6.45
CA GLY A 243 -11.12 14.66 -7.43
C GLY A 243 -11.52 14.31 -8.86
N ALA A 244 -12.12 13.14 -9.07
CA ALA A 244 -12.53 12.67 -10.38
C ALA A 244 -13.63 13.55 -10.99
N LEU A 245 -14.64 13.90 -10.18
CA LEU A 245 -15.71 14.80 -10.61
C LEU A 245 -15.20 16.21 -10.86
N PHE A 246 -14.31 16.72 -10.00
CA PHE A 246 -13.66 18.02 -10.18
C PHE A 246 -12.87 18.06 -11.51
N LEU A 247 -12.07 17.02 -11.78
CA LEU A 247 -11.28 16.92 -13.00
C LEU A 247 -12.18 16.78 -14.24
N GLY A 248 -13.12 15.84 -14.21
CA GLY A 248 -13.97 15.48 -15.36
C GLY A 248 -15.06 16.49 -15.69
N LEU A 249 -15.64 17.18 -14.71
CA LEU A 249 -16.74 18.11 -14.94
C LEU A 249 -16.28 19.57 -15.03
N LEU A 250 -15.21 19.95 -14.34
CA LEU A 250 -14.76 21.33 -14.28
C LEU A 250 -13.45 21.55 -15.05
N VAL A 251 -12.37 20.91 -14.63
CA VAL A 251 -11.02 21.22 -15.14
C VAL A 251 -10.86 20.89 -16.62
N LEU A 252 -11.18 19.67 -17.05
CA LEU A 252 -10.97 19.25 -18.44
C LEU A 252 -11.86 20.01 -19.44
N PRO A 253 -13.18 20.18 -19.20
CA PRO A 253 -14.01 20.97 -20.11
C PRO A 253 -13.58 22.45 -20.16
N LEU A 254 -13.21 23.07 -19.02
CA LEU A 254 -12.71 24.45 -18.99
C LEU A 254 -11.39 24.60 -19.75
N LEU A 255 -10.50 23.60 -19.66
CA LEU A 255 -9.25 23.60 -20.42
C LEU A 255 -9.54 23.66 -21.93
N VAL A 256 -10.52 22.90 -22.43
CA VAL A 256 -10.91 22.98 -23.84
C VAL A 256 -11.48 24.36 -24.19
N THR A 257 -12.37 24.91 -23.37
CA THR A 257 -13.04 26.19 -23.69
C THR A 257 -12.11 27.40 -23.62
N THR A 258 -11.06 27.33 -22.80
CA THR A 258 -10.07 28.42 -22.69
C THR A 258 -9.16 28.48 -23.91
N VAL A 259 -8.79 27.32 -24.45
CA VAL A 259 -7.77 27.21 -25.52
C VAL A 259 -8.37 27.04 -26.91
N THR A 260 -9.68 26.84 -27.04
CA THR A 260 -10.38 26.64 -28.32
C THR A 260 -11.54 27.63 -28.45
N PRO A 261 -12.06 27.89 -29.67
CA PRO A 261 -13.26 28.73 -29.87
C PRO A 261 -14.56 28.08 -29.36
N LEU A 262 -14.50 26.91 -28.73
CA LEU A 262 -15.66 26.16 -28.28
C LEU A 262 -16.24 26.75 -26.99
N THR A 263 -17.57 26.79 -26.91
CA THR A 263 -18.27 27.15 -25.67
C THR A 263 -18.35 25.95 -24.72
N TYR A 264 -18.42 26.21 -23.41
CA TYR A 264 -18.56 25.15 -22.40
C TYR A 264 -19.75 24.23 -22.67
N ARG A 265 -20.88 24.79 -23.12
CA ARG A 265 -22.07 24.01 -23.45
C ARG A 265 -21.83 23.02 -24.61
N GLN A 266 -21.08 23.43 -25.63
CA GLN A 266 -20.73 22.57 -26.76
C GLN A 266 -19.78 21.44 -26.33
N VAL A 267 -18.72 21.79 -25.60
CA VAL A 267 -17.74 20.82 -25.09
C VAL A 267 -18.41 19.80 -24.16
N PHE A 268 -19.15 20.29 -23.17
CA PHE A 268 -19.84 19.44 -22.20
C PHE A 268 -20.89 18.56 -22.88
N GLY A 269 -21.64 19.08 -23.86
CA GLY A 269 -22.64 18.32 -24.61
C GLY A 269 -22.06 17.11 -25.36
N VAL A 270 -20.86 17.26 -25.95
CA VAL A 270 -20.18 16.17 -26.66
C VAL A 270 -19.63 15.11 -25.71
N MET A 271 -19.15 15.51 -24.54
CA MET A 271 -18.50 14.62 -23.57
C MET A 271 -19.49 13.85 -22.69
N THR A 272 -20.65 14.43 -22.37
CA THR A 272 -21.56 13.92 -21.33
C THR A 272 -22.15 12.55 -21.67
N GLN A 273 -22.71 12.38 -22.87
CA GLN A 273 -23.36 11.12 -23.23
C GLN A 273 -22.36 9.94 -23.28
N PRO A 274 -21.18 10.05 -23.91
CA PRO A 274 -20.14 9.03 -23.81
C PRO A 274 -19.65 8.78 -22.39
N ALA A 275 -19.47 9.81 -21.56
CA ALA A 275 -19.02 9.65 -20.17
C ALA A 275 -20.03 8.88 -19.31
N ILE A 276 -21.33 9.21 -19.40
CA ILE A 276 -22.40 8.47 -18.72
C ILE A 276 -22.46 7.02 -19.21
N THR A 277 -22.31 6.82 -20.52
CA THR A 277 -22.31 5.48 -21.11
C THR A 277 -21.10 4.68 -20.62
N ALA A 278 -19.91 5.29 -20.56
CA ALA A 278 -18.70 4.67 -20.03
C ALA A 278 -18.82 4.31 -18.55
N PHE A 279 -19.43 5.18 -17.74
CA PHE A 279 -19.76 4.91 -16.35
C PHE A 279 -20.68 3.68 -16.20
N GLY A 280 -21.72 3.60 -17.05
CA GLY A 280 -22.68 2.50 -17.04
C GLY A 280 -22.09 1.17 -17.52
N THR A 281 -21.24 1.21 -18.55
CA THR A 281 -20.63 0.00 -19.14
C THR A 281 -19.36 -0.45 -18.41
N GLY A 282 -18.66 0.45 -17.71
CA GLY A 282 -17.38 0.17 -17.05
C GLY A 282 -16.26 -0.21 -18.03
N LYS A 283 -16.39 0.20 -19.30
CA LYS A 283 -15.39 -0.03 -20.35
C LYS A 283 -15.34 1.14 -21.32
N LEU A 284 -14.26 1.91 -21.25
CA LEU A 284 -14.00 3.05 -22.14
C LEU A 284 -14.01 2.71 -23.64
N ILE A 285 -13.55 1.51 -24.04
CA ILE A 285 -13.49 1.10 -25.46
C ILE A 285 -14.87 1.03 -26.12
N VAL A 286 -15.92 0.75 -25.35
CA VAL A 286 -17.30 0.60 -25.87
C VAL A 286 -17.82 1.93 -26.39
N VAL A 287 -17.39 3.05 -25.79
CA VAL A 287 -17.85 4.38 -26.17
C VAL A 287 -16.95 5.06 -27.19
N LEU A 288 -15.84 4.43 -27.61
CA LEU A 288 -14.90 5.02 -28.57
C LEU A 288 -15.57 5.44 -29.90
N PRO A 289 -16.47 4.63 -30.51
CA PRO A 289 -17.17 5.06 -31.71
C PRO A 289 -18.09 6.26 -31.47
N MET A 290 -18.71 6.35 -30.28
CA MET A 290 -19.56 7.48 -29.91
C MET A 290 -18.73 8.75 -29.71
N LEU A 291 -17.56 8.63 -29.08
CA LEU A 291 -16.62 9.74 -28.90
C LEU A 291 -16.19 10.32 -30.24
N ILE A 292 -15.82 9.46 -31.19
CA ILE A 292 -15.44 9.84 -32.56
C ILE A 292 -16.61 10.56 -33.24
N GLN A 293 -17.78 9.92 -33.34
CA GLN A 293 -18.95 10.47 -34.03
C GLN A 293 -19.43 11.81 -33.45
N ASN A 294 -19.47 11.93 -32.11
CA ASN A 294 -19.89 13.18 -31.46
C ASN A 294 -18.88 14.31 -31.69
N THR A 295 -17.59 13.98 -31.73
CA THR A 295 -16.53 14.95 -32.02
C THR A 295 -16.58 15.41 -33.47
N GLU A 296 -16.74 14.49 -34.42
CA GLU A 296 -16.89 14.79 -35.85
C GLU A 296 -18.10 15.69 -36.11
N ARG A 297 -19.25 15.35 -35.51
CA ARG A 297 -20.47 16.14 -35.63
C ARG A 297 -20.27 17.57 -35.12
N LEU A 298 -19.66 17.74 -33.94
CA LEU A 298 -19.40 19.07 -33.38
C LEU A 298 -18.48 19.89 -34.30
N LEU A 299 -17.43 19.27 -34.84
CA LEU A 299 -16.49 19.96 -35.73
C LEU A 299 -17.15 20.35 -37.07
N ALA A 300 -18.03 19.51 -37.60
CA ALA A 300 -18.80 19.80 -38.81
C ALA A 300 -19.77 20.98 -38.62
N GLU A 301 -20.38 21.12 -37.44
CA GLU A 301 -21.27 22.25 -37.12
C GLU A 301 -20.52 23.61 -37.06
N ILE A 302 -19.20 23.59 -36.79
CA ILE A 302 -18.39 24.80 -36.56
C ILE A 302 -17.56 25.20 -37.78
N SER A 303 -17.23 24.25 -38.66
CA SER A 303 -16.47 24.51 -39.88
C SER A 303 -17.06 23.76 -41.09
N PRO A 304 -18.23 24.20 -41.59
CA PRO A 304 -18.92 23.55 -42.71
C PRO A 304 -18.15 23.60 -44.05
N GLU A 305 -17.13 24.47 -44.17
CA GLU A 305 -16.27 24.59 -45.38
C GLU A 305 -14.89 23.92 -45.23
N GLY A 306 -14.63 23.17 -44.13
CA GLY A 306 -13.33 22.53 -43.88
C GLY A 306 -13.18 21.13 -44.48
N ASP A 307 -11.94 20.70 -44.72
CA ASP A 307 -11.57 19.31 -45.09
C ASP A 307 -12.26 18.27 -44.19
N ASP A 308 -12.57 17.09 -44.74
CA ASP A 308 -13.11 15.94 -44.01
C ASP A 308 -12.21 15.60 -42.81
N LEU A 309 -12.71 15.89 -41.61
CA LEU A 309 -12.01 15.74 -40.34
C LEU A 309 -12.15 14.35 -39.70
N ALA A 310 -13.03 13.50 -40.25
CA ALA A 310 -13.28 12.16 -39.74
C ALA A 310 -11.99 11.31 -39.64
N PRO A 311 -11.12 11.27 -40.67
CA PRO A 311 -9.88 10.50 -40.61
C PRO A 311 -8.92 10.98 -39.51
N THR A 312 -8.95 12.28 -39.17
CA THR A 312 -8.07 12.86 -38.14
C THR A 312 -8.58 12.52 -36.74
N CYS A 313 -9.90 12.55 -36.53
CA CYS A 313 -10.52 12.16 -35.27
C CYS A 313 -10.23 10.69 -34.94
N ASP A 314 -10.44 9.80 -35.91
CA ASP A 314 -10.14 8.37 -35.79
C ASP A 314 -8.68 8.11 -35.37
N VAL A 315 -7.73 8.76 -36.05
CA VAL A 315 -6.30 8.59 -35.77
C VAL A 315 -5.94 9.08 -34.37
N LEU A 316 -6.47 10.23 -33.94
CA LEU A 316 -6.17 10.80 -32.62
C LEU A 316 -6.72 9.96 -31.47
N TYR A 317 -7.98 9.54 -31.57
CA TYR A 317 -8.58 8.64 -30.57
C TYR A 317 -7.86 7.30 -30.51
N ALA A 318 -7.52 6.70 -31.66
CA ALA A 318 -6.77 5.46 -31.72
C ALA A 318 -5.34 5.58 -31.15
N THR A 319 -4.71 6.75 -31.32
CA THR A 319 -3.35 7.01 -30.84
C THR A 319 -3.33 7.30 -29.34
N ALA A 320 -4.35 7.98 -28.80
CA ALA A 320 -4.41 8.33 -27.38
C ALA A 320 -4.91 7.20 -26.48
N TYR A 321 -5.77 6.31 -26.99
CA TYR A 321 -6.35 5.23 -26.20
C TYR A 321 -5.34 4.32 -25.46
N PRO A 322 -4.17 3.96 -26.04
CA PRO A 322 -3.16 3.17 -25.34
C PRO A 322 -2.49 3.87 -24.15
N PHE A 323 -2.53 5.20 -24.11
CA PHE A 323 -1.93 5.97 -23.02
C PHE A 323 -2.86 5.99 -21.80
N PRO A 324 -2.34 5.94 -20.57
CA PRO A 324 -3.17 6.02 -19.38
C PRO A 324 -3.93 7.35 -19.35
N HIS A 325 -5.27 7.28 -19.38
CA HIS A 325 -6.10 8.46 -19.18
C HIS A 325 -6.08 8.91 -17.73
N VAL A 326 -6.37 10.19 -17.49
CA VAL A 326 -6.26 10.80 -16.15
C VAL A 326 -7.18 10.18 -15.11
N GLY A 327 -8.32 9.60 -15.49
CA GLY A 327 -9.20 8.88 -14.57
C GLY A 327 -8.58 7.59 -14.00
N LYS A 328 -7.74 6.90 -14.80
CA LYS A 328 -6.90 5.79 -14.32
C LYS A 328 -5.78 6.31 -13.44
N LEU A 329 -5.05 7.33 -13.90
CA LEU A 329 -3.94 7.90 -13.11
C LEU A 329 -4.39 8.37 -11.73
N LEU A 330 -5.58 8.95 -11.61
CA LEU A 330 -6.12 9.41 -10.34
C LEU A 330 -6.23 8.27 -9.31
N SER A 331 -6.34 6.99 -9.72
CA SER A 331 -6.39 5.89 -8.77
C SER A 331 -5.05 5.67 -8.06
N MET A 332 -3.95 6.24 -8.56
CA MET A 332 -2.66 6.36 -7.86
C MET A 332 -2.77 7.09 -6.53
N LEU A 333 -3.82 7.91 -6.31
CA LEU A 333 -4.13 8.48 -4.99
C LEU A 333 -4.23 7.42 -3.89
N PHE A 334 -4.45 6.14 -4.25
CA PHE A 334 -4.46 5.04 -3.31
C PHE A 334 -3.12 4.88 -2.58
N ILE A 335 -1.98 5.20 -3.22
CA ILE A 335 -0.65 5.04 -2.62
C ILE A 335 -0.42 6.03 -1.47
N PRO A 336 -0.56 7.36 -1.64
CA PRO A 336 -0.47 8.27 -0.50
C PRO A 336 -1.59 8.07 0.52
N PHE A 337 -2.76 7.58 0.11
CA PHE A 337 -3.78 7.13 1.06
C PHE A 337 -3.31 5.93 1.89
N ALA A 338 -2.70 4.92 1.27
CA ALA A 338 -2.20 3.72 1.92
C ALA A 338 -1.07 4.06 2.90
N ALA A 339 -0.16 4.94 2.51
CA ALA A 339 0.90 5.47 3.36
C ALA A 339 0.31 6.21 4.58
N TRP A 340 -0.62 7.14 4.33
CA TRP A 340 -1.37 7.83 5.39
C TRP A 340 -2.13 6.84 6.29
N TYR A 341 -2.74 5.80 5.72
CA TYR A 341 -3.53 4.80 6.44
C TYR A 341 -2.69 3.97 7.42
N VAL A 342 -1.43 3.69 7.09
CA VAL A 342 -0.49 2.95 7.94
C VAL A 342 0.21 3.87 8.96
N GLY A 343 -0.02 5.19 8.88
CA GLY A 343 0.56 6.17 9.79
C GLY A 343 1.88 6.78 9.30
N ASP A 344 2.29 6.51 8.07
CA ASP A 344 3.48 7.07 7.43
C ASP A 344 3.10 7.88 6.19
N PRO A 345 2.56 9.11 6.35
CA PRO A 345 2.11 9.90 5.21
C PRO A 345 3.27 10.33 4.31
N MET A 346 3.14 10.06 3.01
CA MET A 346 4.16 10.37 2.01
C MET A 346 4.62 11.82 2.04
N GLN A 347 5.93 12.02 1.96
CA GLN A 347 6.55 13.34 1.92
C GLN A 347 6.62 13.91 0.50
N TRP A 348 6.71 15.24 0.38
CA TRP A 348 6.73 15.95 -0.92
C TRP A 348 7.88 15.55 -1.85
N ASN A 349 8.98 15.05 -1.32
CA ASN A 349 10.16 14.56 -2.05
C ASN A 349 9.96 13.16 -2.67
N GLU A 350 9.00 12.37 -2.18
CA GLU A 350 8.70 11.03 -2.71
C GLU A 350 7.78 11.09 -3.94
N PHE A 351 6.93 12.12 -4.05
CA PHE A 351 6.00 12.29 -5.16
C PHE A 351 6.66 12.30 -6.53
N PRO A 352 7.81 12.96 -6.78
CA PRO A 352 8.50 12.85 -8.07
C PRO A 352 8.81 11.40 -8.47
N SER A 353 9.26 10.56 -7.54
CA SER A 353 9.53 9.15 -7.79
C SER A 353 8.24 8.38 -8.10
N LEU A 354 7.25 8.49 -7.20
CA LEU A 354 5.92 7.89 -7.35
C LEU A 354 5.25 8.25 -8.68
N PHE A 355 5.28 9.53 -9.05
CA PHE A 355 4.66 10.04 -10.26
C PHE A 355 5.37 9.56 -11.51
N THR A 356 6.70 9.54 -11.47
CA THR A 356 7.48 9.06 -12.60
C THR A 356 7.21 7.59 -12.81
N THR A 357 7.50 6.72 -11.83
CA THR A 357 7.28 5.28 -11.97
C THR A 357 5.82 4.94 -12.20
N GLY A 358 4.92 5.61 -11.49
CA GLY A 358 3.51 5.37 -11.57
C GLY A 358 2.92 5.68 -12.94
N VAL A 359 3.21 6.82 -13.57
CA VAL A 359 2.69 7.11 -14.93
C VAL A 359 3.02 5.96 -15.90
N PHE A 360 4.24 5.41 -15.82
CA PHE A 360 4.62 4.27 -16.64
C PHE A 360 3.93 2.98 -16.22
N SER A 361 3.89 2.65 -14.93
CA SER A 361 3.20 1.45 -14.44
C SER A 361 1.71 1.42 -14.83
N PHE A 362 1.07 2.58 -14.95
CA PHE A 362 -0.34 2.71 -15.31
C PHE A 362 -0.69 2.43 -16.79
N PHE A 363 0.28 2.25 -17.69
CA PHE A 363 0.00 1.62 -18.99
C PHE A 363 -0.47 0.16 -18.81
N GLY A 364 -0.02 -0.50 -17.73
CA GLY A 364 -0.51 -1.76 -17.16
C GLY A 364 -2.00 -1.77 -16.77
N GLY A 365 -2.57 -0.57 -16.60
CA GLY A 365 -3.82 -0.38 -15.88
C GLY A 365 -3.66 -0.48 -14.35
N PRO A 366 -4.68 -0.06 -13.59
CA PRO A 366 -4.55 0.06 -12.13
C PRO A 366 -4.30 -1.25 -11.39
N ILE A 367 -4.86 -2.37 -11.87
CA ILE A 367 -4.71 -3.71 -11.26
C ILE A 367 -3.25 -4.17 -11.24
N VAL A 368 -2.43 -3.70 -12.18
CA VAL A 368 -1.00 -4.02 -12.24
C VAL A 368 -0.17 -2.92 -11.56
N ALA A 369 -0.55 -1.66 -11.77
CA ALA A 369 0.22 -0.53 -11.26
C ALA A 369 0.18 -0.43 -9.72
N ILE A 370 -0.98 -0.60 -9.09
CA ILE A 370 -1.12 -0.38 -7.65
C ILE A 370 -0.27 -1.36 -6.81
N PRO A 371 -0.30 -2.69 -7.04
CA PRO A 371 0.57 -3.62 -6.31
C PRO A 371 2.05 -3.25 -6.41
N TYR A 372 2.49 -2.89 -7.62
CA TYR A 372 3.87 -2.48 -7.87
C TYR A 372 4.25 -1.18 -7.13
N LEU A 373 3.34 -0.20 -7.10
CA LEU A 373 3.60 1.07 -6.40
C LEU A 373 3.52 0.93 -4.88
N LEU A 374 2.75 -0.03 -4.35
CA LEU A 374 2.77 -0.37 -2.93
C LEU A 374 4.12 -0.97 -2.54
N ASP A 375 4.61 -1.93 -3.33
CA ASP A 375 5.93 -2.55 -3.16
C ASP A 375 7.05 -1.49 -3.22
N GLN A 376 7.01 -0.61 -4.22
CA GLN A 376 7.96 0.50 -4.34
C GLN A 376 7.93 1.46 -3.15
N ALA A 377 6.74 1.69 -2.58
CA ALA A 377 6.57 2.54 -1.41
C ALA A 377 6.83 1.81 -0.09
N HIS A 378 7.28 0.54 -0.11
CA HIS A 378 7.47 -0.31 1.07
C HIS A 378 6.20 -0.46 1.92
N LEU A 379 5.04 -0.46 1.27
CA LEU A 379 3.74 -0.60 1.92
C LEU A 379 3.24 -2.05 1.85
N PRO A 380 2.53 -2.55 2.88
CA PRO A 380 2.00 -3.91 2.90
C PRO A 380 1.13 -4.23 1.68
N HIS A 381 1.43 -5.36 1.02
CA HIS A 381 0.71 -5.78 -0.20
C HIS A 381 -0.78 -6.08 0.07
N ASP A 382 -1.16 -6.39 1.30
CA ASP A 382 -2.57 -6.63 1.69
C ASP A 382 -3.47 -5.40 1.49
N LEU A 383 -2.91 -4.20 1.49
CA LEU A 383 -3.64 -2.96 1.16
C LEU A 383 -4.19 -2.99 -0.28
N PHE A 384 -3.61 -3.78 -1.18
CA PHE A 384 -4.17 -3.98 -2.51
C PHE A 384 -5.58 -4.60 -2.48
N GLN A 385 -5.92 -5.40 -1.46
CA GLN A 385 -7.27 -5.94 -1.32
C GLN A 385 -8.30 -4.83 -1.03
N LEU A 386 -7.92 -3.83 -0.21
CA LEU A 386 -8.73 -2.64 0.03
C LEU A 386 -8.94 -1.84 -1.26
N TYR A 387 -7.90 -1.74 -2.10
CA TYR A 387 -8.02 -1.15 -3.43
C TYR A 387 -9.04 -1.91 -4.29
N LEU A 388 -8.97 -3.24 -4.38
CA LEU A 388 -9.90 -4.05 -5.18
C LEU A 388 -11.37 -3.88 -4.74
N LEU A 389 -11.62 -3.77 -3.43
CA LEU A 389 -12.95 -3.50 -2.87
C LEU A 389 -13.50 -2.15 -3.36
N SER A 390 -12.67 -1.11 -3.34
CA SER A 390 -13.02 0.22 -3.84
C SER A 390 -13.09 0.32 -5.37
N GLY A 391 -12.35 -0.56 -6.07
CA GLY A 391 -12.02 -0.47 -7.48
C GLY A 391 -13.22 -0.59 -8.41
N THR A 392 -14.27 -1.31 -8.04
CA THR A 392 -15.46 -1.46 -8.92
C THR A 392 -16.21 -0.14 -9.15
N ILE A 393 -16.23 0.74 -8.15
CA ILE A 393 -16.80 2.09 -8.25
C ILE A 393 -15.75 3.03 -8.86
N GLY A 394 -14.52 2.95 -8.36
CA GLY A 394 -13.40 3.76 -8.83
C GLY A 394 -13.16 3.64 -10.33
N GLU A 395 -13.11 2.42 -10.87
CA GLU A 395 -12.90 2.16 -12.30
C GLU A 395 -14.00 2.76 -13.18
N ARG A 396 -15.27 2.69 -12.75
CA ARG A 396 -16.39 3.26 -13.53
C ARG A 396 -16.32 4.78 -13.60
N ILE A 397 -16.03 5.41 -12.46
CA ILE A 397 -15.81 6.86 -12.38
C ILE A 397 -14.59 7.23 -13.22
N GLY A 398 -13.50 6.49 -13.09
CA GLY A 398 -12.25 6.68 -13.83
C GLY A 398 -12.43 6.54 -15.34
N ASP A 399 -13.21 5.57 -15.81
CA ASP A 399 -13.54 5.38 -17.23
C ASP A 399 -14.44 6.50 -17.77
N ALA A 400 -15.37 7.01 -16.96
CA ALA A 400 -16.17 8.18 -17.33
C ALA A 400 -15.29 9.43 -17.52
N VAL A 401 -14.37 9.68 -16.58
CA VAL A 401 -13.36 10.73 -16.72
C VAL A 401 -12.39 10.44 -17.88
N GLY A 402 -12.13 9.16 -18.17
CA GLY A 402 -11.35 8.72 -19.33
C GLY A 402 -11.98 9.11 -20.66
N ALA A 403 -13.31 9.02 -20.77
CA ALA A 403 -14.05 9.49 -21.94
C ALA A 403 -13.87 11.01 -22.13
N VAL A 404 -14.03 11.78 -21.06
CA VAL A 404 -13.79 13.23 -21.06
C VAL A 404 -12.34 13.56 -21.45
N HIS A 405 -11.38 12.82 -20.92
CA HIS A 405 -9.95 12.96 -21.23
C HIS A 405 -9.66 12.75 -22.72
N LEU A 406 -10.15 11.66 -23.30
CA LEU A 406 -9.92 11.38 -24.72
C LEU A 406 -10.53 12.46 -25.62
N THR A 407 -11.74 12.92 -25.31
CA THR A 407 -12.34 14.05 -26.06
C THR A 407 -11.56 15.34 -25.88
N THR A 408 -11.11 15.63 -24.66
CA THR A 408 -10.29 16.82 -24.35
C THR A 408 -8.98 16.79 -25.14
N PHE A 409 -8.27 15.67 -25.10
CA PHE A 409 -7.06 15.44 -25.88
C PHE A 409 -7.32 15.65 -27.38
N THR A 410 -8.35 15.02 -27.93
CA THR A 410 -8.63 15.05 -29.37
C THR A 410 -9.00 16.46 -29.82
N LEU A 411 -9.88 17.17 -29.11
CA LEU A 411 -10.28 18.53 -29.45
C LEU A 411 -9.08 19.49 -29.43
N ILE A 412 -8.32 19.51 -28.32
CA ILE A 412 -7.14 20.37 -28.21
C ILE A 412 -6.14 20.07 -29.31
N SER A 413 -5.88 18.79 -29.58
CA SER A 413 -4.95 18.36 -30.63
C SER A 413 -5.39 18.82 -32.01
N ILE A 414 -6.67 18.69 -32.38
CA ILE A 414 -7.21 19.13 -33.68
C ILE A 414 -7.02 20.64 -33.86
N PHE A 415 -7.43 21.45 -32.87
CA PHE A 415 -7.28 22.91 -32.93
C PHE A 415 -5.80 23.34 -32.95
N ALA A 416 -4.93 22.62 -32.23
CA ALA A 416 -3.49 22.82 -32.26
C ALA A 416 -2.87 22.53 -33.64
N PHE A 417 -3.31 21.47 -34.33
CA PHE A 417 -2.86 21.17 -35.69
C PHE A 417 -3.23 22.28 -36.66
N ARG A 418 -4.46 22.79 -36.57
CA ARG A 418 -4.97 23.87 -37.40
C ARG A 418 -4.40 25.25 -37.04
N ARG A 419 -3.58 25.38 -35.99
CA ARG A 419 -3.10 26.67 -35.43
C ARG A 419 -4.25 27.61 -35.06
N GLN A 420 -5.36 27.03 -34.61
CA GLN A 420 -6.57 27.73 -34.21
C GLN A 420 -6.74 27.76 -32.68
N LEU A 421 -5.68 27.43 -31.93
CA LEU A 421 -5.68 27.61 -30.49
C LEU A 421 -5.75 29.10 -30.15
N LEU A 422 -6.66 29.44 -29.26
CA LEU A 422 -6.85 30.79 -28.76
C LEU A 422 -6.17 30.90 -27.40
N PHE A 423 -5.05 31.60 -27.33
CA PHE A 423 -4.39 31.89 -26.06
C PHE A 423 -4.83 33.27 -25.56
N ASN A 424 -5.85 33.28 -24.69
CA ASN A 424 -6.27 34.50 -24.01
C ASN A 424 -5.85 34.43 -22.53
N ALA A 425 -4.82 35.20 -22.17
CA ALA A 425 -4.29 35.25 -20.81
C ALA A 425 -5.34 35.65 -19.77
N SER A 426 -6.28 36.54 -20.11
CA SER A 426 -7.34 36.98 -19.20
C SER A 426 -8.39 35.90 -18.94
N ALA A 427 -8.77 35.15 -19.98
CA ALA A 427 -9.69 34.02 -19.85
C ALA A 427 -9.04 32.87 -19.07
N LEU A 428 -7.77 32.58 -19.35
CA LEU A 428 -7.01 31.55 -18.66
C LEU A 428 -6.84 31.86 -17.18
N LEU A 429 -6.57 33.13 -16.82
CA LEU A 429 -6.46 33.56 -15.43
C LEU A 429 -7.81 33.47 -14.70
N LYS A 430 -8.91 33.87 -15.36
CA LYS A 430 -10.27 33.77 -14.81
C LYS A 430 -10.65 32.32 -14.53
N ASP A 431 -10.41 31.43 -15.48
CA ASP A 431 -10.79 30.02 -15.35
C ASP A 431 -9.87 29.28 -14.38
N ALA A 432 -8.57 29.63 -14.34
CA ALA A 432 -7.66 29.15 -13.29
C ALA A 432 -8.12 29.59 -11.89
N LEU A 433 -8.53 30.86 -11.72
CA LEU A 433 -9.08 31.35 -10.45
C LEU A 433 -10.36 30.59 -10.07
N LEU A 434 -11.25 30.33 -11.03
CA LEU A 434 -12.46 29.53 -10.80
C LEU A 434 -12.12 28.12 -10.33
N ILE A 435 -11.17 27.44 -11.00
CA ILE A 435 -10.70 26.11 -10.63
C ILE A 435 -10.13 26.12 -9.21
N ILE A 436 -9.31 27.11 -8.85
CA ILE A 436 -8.71 27.23 -7.52
C ILE A 436 -9.80 27.45 -6.46
N VAL A 437 -10.72 28.39 -6.66
CA VAL A 437 -11.78 28.71 -5.69
C VAL A 437 -12.71 27.51 -5.47
N VAL A 438 -13.16 26.87 -6.55
CA VAL A 438 -14.03 25.69 -6.46
C VAL A 438 -13.28 24.51 -5.85
N GLY A 439 -12.00 24.32 -6.21
CA GLY A 439 -11.15 23.28 -5.65
C GLY A 439 -10.96 23.45 -4.14
N LEU A 440 -10.65 24.67 -3.67
CA LEU A 440 -10.53 24.97 -2.24
C LEU A 440 -11.83 24.70 -1.47
N LEU A 441 -12.99 25.05 -2.04
CA LEU A 441 -14.28 24.78 -1.43
C LEU A 441 -14.57 23.27 -1.33
N ILE A 442 -14.37 22.53 -2.42
CA ILE A 442 -14.63 21.08 -2.45
C ILE A 442 -13.66 20.34 -1.53
N PHE A 443 -12.35 20.57 -1.67
CA PHE A 443 -11.33 19.85 -0.93
C PHE A 443 -11.26 20.27 0.53
N GLY A 444 -11.50 21.55 0.85
CA GLY A 444 -11.71 22.01 2.22
C GLY A 444 -12.95 21.38 2.86
N GLY A 445 -14.05 21.26 2.11
CA GLY A 445 -15.26 20.54 2.54
C GLY A 445 -15.00 19.06 2.80
N VAL A 446 -14.29 18.38 1.90
CA VAL A 446 -13.89 16.98 2.09
C VAL A 446 -13.00 16.82 3.33
N ARG A 447 -11.98 17.68 3.49
CA ARG A 447 -11.07 17.63 4.65
C ARG A 447 -11.81 17.82 5.98
N THR A 448 -12.67 18.83 6.05
CA THR A 448 -13.44 19.12 7.28
C THR A 448 -14.40 17.99 7.63
N TRP A 449 -15.09 17.43 6.62
CA TRP A 449 -15.97 16.27 6.82
C TRP A 449 -15.17 15.04 7.28
N LEU A 450 -14.07 14.70 6.61
CA LEU A 450 -13.21 13.58 6.99
C LEU A 450 -12.66 13.73 8.41
N GLY A 451 -12.19 14.94 8.76
CA GLY A 451 -11.70 15.23 10.12
C GLY A 451 -12.76 14.99 11.19
N SER A 452 -14.03 15.29 10.93
CA SER A 452 -15.13 15.05 11.87
C SER A 452 -15.60 13.58 11.91
N SER A 453 -15.53 12.87 10.78
CA SER A 453 -15.99 11.49 10.67
C SER A 453 -14.98 10.48 11.24
N ILE A 454 -13.68 10.79 11.19
CA ILE A 454 -12.60 9.89 11.60
C ILE A 454 -12.17 10.13 13.06
N SER A 455 -12.23 11.36 13.59
CA SER A 455 -11.77 11.67 14.96
C SER A 455 -12.55 10.98 16.09
N ASN A 456 -13.75 10.48 15.81
CA ASN A 456 -14.54 9.69 16.76
C ASN A 456 -14.11 8.20 16.85
N ALA A 457 -13.15 7.76 16.02
CA ALA A 457 -12.65 6.39 16.01
C ALA A 457 -11.32 6.19 16.77
N ASP A 458 -10.65 7.27 17.16
CA ASP A 458 -9.35 7.27 17.88
C ASP A 458 -9.53 7.38 19.40
N ASP A 459 -10.28 6.46 19.99
CA ASP A 459 -10.33 6.39 21.45
C ASP A 459 -9.05 5.69 21.94
N ARG A 460 -8.11 6.48 22.49
CA ARG A 460 -6.83 6.05 23.10
C ARG A 460 -7.00 4.93 24.13
N SER A 461 -8.20 4.81 24.69
CA SER A 461 -8.58 3.74 25.61
C SER A 461 -8.70 2.37 24.91
N HIS A 462 -9.02 2.31 23.61
CA HIS A 462 -9.41 1.09 22.91
C HIS A 462 -8.24 0.20 22.44
N VAL A 463 -7.07 0.77 22.13
CA VAL A 463 -5.88 0.00 21.71
C VAL A 463 -5.18 -0.59 22.93
N LEU A 464 -4.98 0.21 23.98
CA LEU A 464 -4.34 -0.22 25.23
C LEU A 464 -5.23 -1.14 26.07
N SER A 465 -6.56 -1.05 25.98
CA SER A 465 -7.48 -2.00 26.63
C SER A 465 -7.51 -3.39 25.95
N LYS A 466 -7.05 -3.49 24.69
CA LYS A 466 -7.02 -4.74 23.91
C LYS A 466 -5.73 -5.55 24.12
N LEU A 467 -4.68 -4.95 24.68
CA LEU A 467 -3.44 -5.65 25.02
C LEU A 467 -3.63 -6.50 26.28
N GLN A 468 -4.09 -7.73 26.06
CA GLN A 468 -4.26 -8.76 27.07
C GLN A 468 -3.44 -9.98 26.66
N LEU A 469 -3.07 -10.81 27.64
CA LEU A 469 -2.45 -12.11 27.39
C LEU A 469 -3.29 -12.91 26.40
N ILE A 470 -2.62 -13.48 25.41
CA ILE A 470 -3.24 -14.27 24.33
C ILE A 470 -3.81 -15.55 24.90
N GLU A 471 -3.00 -16.21 25.73
CA GLU A 471 -3.38 -17.47 26.32
C GLU A 471 -4.06 -17.29 27.69
N ARG A 472 -4.77 -18.33 28.12
CA ARG A 472 -5.35 -18.35 29.47
C ARG A 472 -4.21 -18.34 30.51
N PRO A 473 -4.16 -17.34 31.40
CA PRO A 473 -3.10 -17.26 32.38
C PRO A 473 -3.22 -18.43 33.36
N VAL A 474 -2.09 -19.09 33.63
CA VAL A 474 -1.97 -19.98 34.79
C VAL A 474 -2.03 -19.15 36.09
N GLN A 475 -2.28 -19.81 37.23
CA GLN A 475 -2.29 -19.12 38.52
C GLN A 475 -0.95 -18.39 38.74
N ALA A 476 -0.99 -17.07 38.90
CA ALA A 476 0.18 -16.23 39.05
C ALA A 476 0.03 -15.27 40.23
N SER A 477 1.14 -14.96 40.90
CA SER A 477 1.22 -13.92 41.93
C SER A 477 2.41 -13.00 41.67
N VAL A 478 2.21 -11.70 41.84
CA VAL A 478 3.28 -10.70 41.74
C VAL A 478 3.88 -10.44 43.11
N ILE A 479 5.19 -10.60 43.23
CA ILE A 479 5.99 -10.35 44.42
C ILE A 479 6.69 -9.00 44.22
N GLU A 480 6.13 -7.95 44.82
CA GLU A 480 6.64 -6.59 44.70
C GLU A 480 7.96 -6.37 45.46
N THR A 481 8.14 -7.06 46.59
CA THR A 481 9.36 -7.00 47.41
C THR A 481 10.20 -8.26 47.18
N PRO A 482 11.32 -8.16 46.44
CA PRO A 482 12.14 -9.33 46.11
C PRO A 482 12.72 -9.98 47.37
N SER A 483 12.67 -11.31 47.42
CA SER A 483 13.18 -12.11 48.54
C SER A 483 13.77 -13.42 48.01
N PRO A 484 14.73 -14.06 48.71
CA PRO A 484 15.29 -15.36 48.32
C PRO A 484 14.23 -16.43 48.12
N ASN A 485 14.54 -17.42 47.29
CA ASN A 485 13.66 -18.54 47.02
C ASN A 485 13.24 -19.19 48.35
N PRO A 486 11.93 -19.32 48.63
CA PRO A 486 11.46 -19.96 49.87
C PRO A 486 11.85 -21.46 49.93
N SER A 487 12.11 -22.06 48.77
CA SER A 487 12.63 -23.42 48.64
C SER A 487 14.07 -23.37 48.13
N PRO A 488 15.09 -23.46 49.00
CA PRO A 488 16.48 -23.51 48.53
C PRO A 488 16.73 -24.78 47.70
N LEU A 489 17.71 -24.72 46.81
CA LEU A 489 18.19 -25.90 46.06
C LEU A 489 18.82 -26.91 47.00
N MET A 490 18.43 -28.18 46.85
CA MET A 490 19.09 -29.29 47.54
C MET A 490 20.42 -29.64 46.84
N PRO A 491 21.40 -30.24 47.54
CA PRO A 491 22.65 -30.66 46.91
C PRO A 491 22.41 -31.61 45.73
N GLY A 492 22.83 -31.21 44.53
CA GLY A 492 22.67 -31.98 43.30
C GLY A 492 21.29 -31.87 42.64
N GLU A 493 20.34 -31.12 43.23
CA GLU A 493 19.03 -30.83 42.64
C GLU A 493 19.16 -29.75 41.55
N THR A 494 18.50 -29.93 40.43
CA THR A 494 18.42 -28.91 39.37
C THR A 494 17.29 -27.92 39.63
N ILE A 495 17.35 -26.74 39.01
CA ILE A 495 16.27 -25.75 39.03
C ILE A 495 14.97 -26.37 38.52
N LEU A 496 15.03 -27.21 37.49
CA LEU A 496 13.85 -27.88 36.93
C LEU A 496 13.21 -28.83 37.96
N GLU A 497 14.02 -29.61 38.69
CA GLU A 497 13.56 -30.47 39.77
C GLU A 497 12.95 -29.65 40.93
N ARG A 498 13.61 -28.54 41.31
CA ARG A 498 13.11 -27.62 42.32
C ARG A 498 11.75 -27.03 41.93
N ILE A 499 11.59 -26.58 40.68
CA ILE A 499 10.33 -26.04 40.16
C ILE A 499 9.22 -27.09 40.28
N ARG A 500 9.49 -28.33 39.86
CA ARG A 500 8.54 -29.45 39.94
C ARG A 500 8.17 -29.79 41.38
N ARG A 501 9.14 -29.81 42.30
CA ARG A 501 8.93 -30.07 43.73
C ARG A 501 8.10 -28.97 44.39
N ARG A 502 8.41 -27.70 44.09
CA ARG A 502 7.70 -26.53 44.65
C ARG A 502 6.33 -26.33 44.00
N LYS A 503 6.10 -26.92 42.83
CA LYS A 503 4.92 -26.68 41.97
C LYS A 503 4.74 -25.21 41.60
N ALA A 504 5.83 -24.45 41.58
CA ALA A 504 5.85 -23.04 41.18
C ALA A 504 7.18 -22.70 40.51
N ILE A 505 7.16 -21.81 39.52
CA ILE A 505 8.34 -21.18 38.91
C ILE A 505 8.40 -19.70 39.31
N ARG A 506 9.59 -19.22 39.72
CA ARG A 506 9.83 -17.80 40.01
C ARG A 506 10.47 -17.14 38.80
N ILE A 507 9.77 -16.15 38.24
CA ILE A 507 10.16 -15.49 37.00
C ILE A 507 10.49 -14.03 37.30
N GLY A 508 11.72 -13.63 37.00
CA GLY A 508 12.17 -12.25 37.11
C GLY A 508 11.57 -11.39 35.99
N TYR A 509 10.95 -10.26 36.35
CA TYR A 509 10.42 -9.28 35.37
C TYR A 509 10.80 -7.83 35.71
N ASN A 510 10.86 -6.99 34.68
CA ASN A 510 10.98 -5.54 34.79
C ASN A 510 9.80 -4.88 34.05
N GLU A 511 9.02 -4.07 34.77
CA GLU A 511 7.79 -3.42 34.28
C GLU A 511 8.00 -2.31 33.22
N ASP A 512 9.26 -1.92 32.99
CA ASP A 512 9.65 -0.85 32.07
C ASP A 512 10.22 -1.39 30.75
N LYS A 513 9.71 -2.57 30.35
CA LYS A 513 10.15 -3.32 29.16
C LYS A 513 8.98 -3.52 28.19
N LEU A 514 8.35 -2.46 27.70
CA LEU A 514 7.34 -2.60 26.66
C LEU A 514 7.97 -3.06 25.33
N PRO A 515 7.30 -3.92 24.54
CA PRO A 515 6.04 -4.63 24.81
C PRO A 515 6.23 -6.01 25.50
N PHE A 516 7.41 -6.30 26.07
CA PHE A 516 7.78 -7.60 26.66
C PHE A 516 7.20 -7.87 28.05
N ALA A 517 7.24 -6.87 28.95
CA ALA A 517 6.72 -6.96 30.31
C ALA A 517 6.33 -5.56 30.83
N PHE A 518 5.04 -5.36 31.13
CA PHE A 518 4.50 -4.11 31.66
C PHE A 518 3.12 -4.31 32.29
N PHE A 519 2.65 -3.32 33.04
CA PHE A 519 1.27 -3.30 33.54
C PHE A 519 0.35 -2.58 32.55
N ASN A 520 -0.74 -3.23 32.13
CA ASN A 520 -1.77 -2.60 31.29
C ASN A 520 -2.71 -1.69 32.11
N LEU A 521 -3.70 -1.08 31.45
CA LEU A 521 -4.67 -0.17 32.09
C LEU A 521 -5.53 -0.83 33.17
N GLU A 522 -5.66 -2.16 33.16
CA GLU A 522 -6.37 -2.92 34.18
C GLU A 522 -5.45 -3.34 35.34
N ASN A 523 -4.22 -2.81 35.38
CA ASN A 523 -3.20 -3.13 36.37
C ASN A 523 -2.81 -4.63 36.38
N ARG A 524 -2.89 -5.28 35.21
CA ARG A 524 -2.43 -6.67 35.01
C ARG A 524 -1.05 -6.66 34.36
N LEU A 525 -0.15 -7.51 34.85
CA LEU A 525 1.17 -7.73 34.25
C LEU A 525 1.00 -8.52 32.95
N VAL A 526 1.36 -7.92 31.83
CA VAL A 526 1.19 -8.46 30.48
C VAL A 526 2.42 -8.16 29.61
N GLY A 527 2.48 -8.76 28.42
CA GLY A 527 3.55 -8.56 27.45
C GLY A 527 4.01 -9.87 26.81
N TYR A 528 4.84 -9.77 25.78
CA TYR A 528 5.35 -10.93 25.02
C TYR A 528 5.97 -11.99 25.94
N ASP A 529 6.85 -11.58 26.86
CA ASP A 529 7.52 -12.52 27.76
C ASP A 529 6.61 -13.03 28.87
N MET A 530 5.54 -12.29 29.19
CA MET A 530 4.54 -12.74 30.16
C MET A 530 3.67 -13.86 29.55
N ASP A 531 3.32 -13.76 28.26
CA ASP A 531 2.68 -14.86 27.53
C ASP A 531 3.61 -16.08 27.42
N MET A 532 4.89 -15.87 27.08
CA MET A 532 5.90 -16.95 27.09
C MET A 532 6.05 -17.59 28.48
N ALA A 533 6.03 -16.80 29.56
CA ALA A 533 6.08 -17.28 30.93
C ALA A 533 4.85 -18.15 31.28
N HIS A 534 3.66 -17.74 30.85
CA HIS A 534 2.44 -18.50 31.03
C HIS A 534 2.43 -19.81 30.22
N ALA A 535 2.92 -19.80 28.98
CA ALA A 535 3.08 -20.99 28.17
C ALA A 535 4.05 -22.00 28.82
N LEU A 536 5.22 -21.53 29.27
CA LEU A 536 6.22 -22.35 29.95
C LEU A 536 5.66 -23.00 31.22
N ALA A 537 4.99 -22.21 32.07
CA ALA A 537 4.43 -22.71 33.32
C ALA A 537 3.31 -23.74 33.08
N ARG A 538 2.54 -23.59 32.00
CA ARG A 538 1.52 -24.57 31.60
C ARG A 538 2.13 -25.89 31.16
N ASP A 539 3.17 -25.85 30.33
CA ASP A 539 3.90 -27.05 29.88
C ASP A 539 4.58 -27.78 31.06
N LEU A 540 4.96 -27.04 32.10
CA LEU A 540 5.55 -27.58 33.33
C LEU A 540 4.53 -28.03 34.38
N ASP A 541 3.23 -27.73 34.21
CA ASP A 541 2.17 -27.94 35.21
C ASP A 541 2.50 -27.30 36.58
N VAL A 542 2.84 -26.01 36.55
CA VAL A 542 3.20 -25.22 37.75
C VAL A 542 2.53 -23.83 37.76
N ARG A 543 2.45 -23.20 38.95
CA ARG A 543 2.03 -21.79 39.11
C ARG A 543 3.21 -20.83 38.93
N ILE A 544 2.94 -19.54 38.70
CA ILE A 544 3.98 -18.51 38.53
C ILE A 544 4.06 -17.59 39.75
N GLU A 545 5.29 -17.25 40.12
CA GLU A 545 5.61 -16.20 41.07
C GLU A 545 6.49 -15.15 40.37
N PHE A 546 5.89 -14.05 39.92
CA PHE A 546 6.61 -12.97 39.25
C PHE A 546 7.37 -12.14 40.28
N VAL A 547 8.69 -12.05 40.15
CA VAL A 547 9.56 -11.30 41.07
C VAL A 547 10.11 -10.09 40.34
N ARG A 548 9.84 -8.89 40.86
CA ARG A 548 10.30 -7.65 40.24
C ARG A 548 11.82 -7.52 40.38
N PHE A 549 12.49 -7.08 39.32
CA PHE A 549 13.86 -6.61 39.38
C PHE A 549 14.02 -5.24 38.71
N GLU A 550 15.04 -4.51 39.11
CA GLU A 550 15.55 -3.34 38.40
C GLU A 550 16.88 -3.69 37.73
N HIS A 551 17.24 -3.00 36.63
CA HIS A 551 18.46 -3.28 35.87
C HIS A 551 19.72 -3.34 36.77
N THR A 552 19.84 -2.43 37.73
CA THR A 552 20.97 -2.34 38.67
C THR A 552 21.02 -3.48 39.69
N THR A 553 19.88 -4.13 39.95
CA THR A 553 19.73 -5.20 40.94
C THR A 553 19.71 -6.60 40.33
N LEU A 554 19.55 -6.72 39.00
CA LEU A 554 19.36 -7.99 38.30
C LEU A 554 20.41 -9.05 38.67
N VAL A 555 21.69 -8.69 38.61
CA VAL A 555 22.81 -9.62 38.80
C VAL A 555 22.92 -10.07 40.26
N SER A 556 22.76 -9.15 41.22
CA SER A 556 22.77 -9.49 42.64
C SER A 556 21.57 -10.35 43.01
N GLN A 557 20.38 -10.02 42.50
CA GLN A 557 19.18 -10.77 42.78
C GLN A 557 19.18 -12.18 42.17
N LEU A 558 19.76 -12.34 40.98
CA LEU A 558 19.94 -13.65 40.36
C LEU A 558 20.92 -14.52 41.17
N ARG A 559 22.03 -13.93 41.65
CA ARG A 559 23.01 -14.61 42.49
C ARG A 559 22.46 -14.99 43.86
N ASP A 560 21.62 -14.13 44.44
CA ASP A 560 21.01 -14.33 45.76
C ASP A 560 19.74 -15.22 45.68
N ASP A 561 19.54 -15.91 44.55
CA ASP A 561 18.49 -16.90 44.29
C ASP A 561 17.07 -16.32 44.45
N HIS A 562 16.82 -15.09 43.98
CA HIS A 562 15.50 -14.49 44.02
C HIS A 562 14.52 -15.09 43.00
N PHE A 563 14.99 -15.50 41.82
CA PHE A 563 14.18 -16.10 40.77
C PHE A 563 14.94 -17.20 40.02
N ASP A 564 14.19 -18.12 39.40
CA ASP A 564 14.74 -19.27 38.69
C ASP A 564 15.18 -18.90 37.26
N ILE A 565 14.41 -18.03 36.62
CA ILE A 565 14.60 -17.58 35.23
C ILE A 565 14.19 -16.11 35.08
N ILE A 566 14.80 -15.40 34.14
CA ILE A 566 14.46 -14.02 33.75
C ILE A 566 13.76 -14.05 32.39
N MET A 567 12.56 -13.49 32.32
CA MET A 567 11.78 -13.38 31.06
C MET A 567 11.24 -11.95 30.97
N SER A 568 12.03 -11.03 30.37
CA SER A 568 11.72 -9.59 30.35
C SER A 568 12.56 -8.76 29.35
N GLY A 569 12.65 -9.19 28.10
CA GLY A 569 13.26 -8.43 27.00
C GLY A 569 14.73 -8.15 27.25
N LEU A 570 15.47 -9.15 27.73
CA LEU A 570 16.85 -8.98 28.16
C LEU A 570 17.78 -9.07 26.96
N VAL A 571 18.41 -7.94 26.62
CA VAL A 571 19.41 -7.89 25.54
C VAL A 571 20.65 -8.65 26.00
N GLY A 572 21.11 -9.58 25.16
CA GLY A 572 22.32 -10.35 25.44
C GLY A 572 23.57 -9.59 25.06
N THR A 573 24.55 -9.72 25.93
CA THR A 573 25.79 -8.97 25.91
C THR A 573 26.90 -9.89 26.38
N LEU A 574 28.15 -9.61 25.97
CA LEU A 574 29.27 -10.45 26.40
C LEU A 574 29.48 -10.34 27.91
N GLU A 575 29.25 -9.15 28.47
CA GLU A 575 29.33 -8.88 29.90
C GLU A 575 28.34 -9.75 30.68
N ARG A 576 27.09 -9.89 30.20
CA ARG A 576 26.09 -10.77 30.83
C ARG A 576 26.42 -12.24 30.72
N ALA A 577 27.00 -12.66 29.60
CA ALA A 577 27.40 -14.05 29.39
C ALA A 577 28.48 -14.51 30.40
N GLU A 578 29.31 -13.59 30.91
CA GLU A 578 30.28 -13.89 31.98
C GLU A 578 29.62 -14.04 33.36
N GLU A 579 28.51 -13.32 33.60
CA GLU A 579 27.87 -13.23 34.91
C GLU A 579 26.80 -14.31 35.11
N MET A 580 26.03 -14.67 34.08
CA MET A 580 24.90 -15.61 34.15
C MET A 580 24.86 -16.62 33.00
N GLN A 581 24.23 -17.77 33.24
CA GLN A 581 23.83 -18.67 32.13
C GLN A 581 22.61 -18.09 31.42
N HIS A 582 22.52 -18.30 30.12
CA HIS A 582 21.40 -17.84 29.31
C HIS A 582 21.13 -18.81 28.16
N THR A 583 19.94 -18.71 27.57
CA THR A 583 19.54 -19.43 26.34
C THR A 583 20.31 -18.91 25.13
N SER A 584 20.08 -19.48 23.95
CA SER A 584 20.29 -18.75 22.69
C SER A 584 19.21 -17.66 22.50
N GLY A 585 19.40 -16.81 21.49
CA GLY A 585 18.53 -15.65 21.28
C GLY A 585 17.16 -16.09 20.80
N TYR A 586 16.10 -15.79 21.54
CA TYR A 586 14.72 -16.18 21.17
C TYR A 586 14.04 -15.17 20.24
N LEU A 587 14.55 -13.94 20.19
CA LEU A 587 14.05 -12.90 19.32
C LEU A 587 15.16 -11.89 19.02
N ASP A 588 15.28 -11.48 17.75
CA ASP A 588 16.13 -10.36 17.36
C ASP A 588 15.28 -9.09 17.30
N VAL A 589 15.69 -8.06 18.04
CA VAL A 589 15.09 -6.72 17.99
C VAL A 589 16.07 -5.72 17.38
N ASN A 590 15.59 -4.59 16.89
CA ASN A 590 16.42 -3.69 16.10
C ASN A 590 16.67 -2.38 16.83
N LEU A 591 17.91 -1.91 16.92
CA LEU A 591 18.21 -0.67 17.61
C LEU A 591 17.61 0.54 16.87
N ALA A 592 16.99 1.44 17.62
CA ALA A 592 16.32 2.64 17.12
C ALA A 592 16.51 3.82 18.08
N LEU A 593 16.09 4.99 17.61
CA LEU A 593 16.00 6.22 18.38
C LEU A 593 14.54 6.62 18.49
N VAL A 594 14.08 6.92 19.70
CA VAL A 594 12.79 7.54 19.95
C VAL A 594 13.03 9.01 20.19
N VAL A 595 12.27 9.86 19.51
CA VAL A 595 12.45 11.33 19.53
C VAL A 595 11.09 12.02 19.53
N PRO A 596 11.00 13.27 19.99
CA PRO A 596 9.80 14.06 19.78
C PRO A 596 9.45 14.12 18.28
N ASP A 597 8.17 13.94 17.95
CA ASP A 597 7.66 13.84 16.57
C ASP A 597 8.13 14.99 15.66
N TYR A 598 8.12 16.22 16.18
CA TYR A 598 8.52 17.42 15.46
C TYR A 598 10.03 17.46 15.12
N ARG A 599 10.84 16.61 15.77
CA ARG A 599 12.28 16.46 15.53
C ARG A 599 12.64 15.21 14.75
N ALA A 600 11.71 14.28 14.51
CA ALA A 600 11.98 13.00 13.86
C ALA A 600 12.81 13.14 12.58
N ARG A 601 12.53 14.18 11.79
CA ARG A 601 13.28 14.51 10.56
C ARG A 601 14.77 14.76 10.77
N GLU A 602 15.15 15.38 11.89
CA GLU A 602 16.54 15.68 12.20
C GLU A 602 17.34 14.38 12.43
N PHE A 603 16.66 13.31 12.86
CA PHE A 603 17.26 12.02 13.21
C PHE A 603 17.24 10.98 12.08
N GLN A 604 16.76 11.32 10.88
CA GLN A 604 16.56 10.34 9.78
C GLN A 604 17.86 9.71 9.26
N THR A 605 19.01 10.39 9.38
CA THR A 605 20.30 9.88 8.91
C THR A 605 21.40 10.15 9.92
N VAL A 606 22.43 9.31 9.95
CA VAL A 606 23.61 9.61 10.78
C VAL A 606 24.29 10.93 10.37
N ALA A 607 24.20 11.32 9.10
CA ALA A 607 24.74 12.58 8.62
C ALA A 607 24.05 13.79 9.26
N SER A 608 22.71 13.83 9.25
CA SER A 608 21.95 14.92 9.88
C SER A 608 22.15 14.97 11.39
N ILE A 609 22.26 13.80 12.04
CA ILE A 609 22.54 13.73 13.48
C ILE A 609 23.90 14.34 13.84
N ARG A 610 24.93 14.14 13.00
CA ARG A 610 26.26 14.71 13.21
C ARG A 610 26.32 16.23 13.10
N GLU A 611 25.36 16.86 12.44
CA GLU A 611 25.28 18.32 12.33
C GLU A 611 24.69 18.95 13.60
N MET A 612 24.07 18.16 14.48
CA MET A 612 23.53 18.63 15.74
C MET A 612 24.63 18.85 16.77
N SER A 613 24.49 19.92 17.56
CA SER A 613 25.41 20.23 18.66
C SER A 613 24.76 19.91 20.00
N ASN A 614 25.54 19.37 20.94
CA ASN A 614 25.11 19.02 22.30
C ASN A 614 23.96 18.00 22.34
N LEU A 615 23.96 17.01 21.44
CA LEU A 615 22.92 15.99 21.40
C LEU A 615 23.04 15.05 22.60
N ARG A 616 21.96 14.86 23.35
CA ARG A 616 21.90 14.02 24.55
C ARG A 616 20.98 12.83 24.33
N ILE A 617 21.56 11.64 24.22
CA ILE A 617 20.86 10.39 23.94
C ILE A 617 20.79 9.56 25.23
N GLY A 618 19.57 9.41 25.76
CA GLY A 618 19.29 8.54 26.88
C GLY A 618 19.30 7.07 26.47
N PHE A 619 19.74 6.17 27.34
CA PHE A 619 19.59 4.73 27.12
C PHE A 619 19.39 4.00 28.45
N VAL A 620 18.76 2.83 28.39
CA VAL A 620 18.55 1.95 29.55
C VAL A 620 19.01 0.56 29.17
N ASP A 621 19.80 -0.08 30.03
CA ASP A 621 20.01 -1.53 29.95
C ASP A 621 20.57 -1.99 28.57
N LEU A 622 21.45 -1.19 27.98
CA LEU A 622 22.22 -1.51 26.78
C LEU A 622 23.70 -1.63 27.16
N SER A 623 24.40 -2.66 26.67
CA SER A 623 25.84 -2.78 26.99
C SER A 623 26.63 -1.61 26.42
N ARG A 624 27.75 -1.33 27.10
CA ARG A 624 28.75 -0.36 26.63
C ARG A 624 29.19 -0.67 25.20
N GLY A 625 29.30 -1.94 24.82
CA GLY A 625 29.65 -2.35 23.45
C GLY A 625 28.65 -1.88 22.38
N PHE A 626 27.34 -1.91 22.65
CA PHE A 626 26.33 -1.38 21.73
C PHE A 626 26.36 0.16 21.70
N VAL A 627 26.45 0.80 22.87
CA VAL A 627 26.56 2.25 22.98
C VAL A 627 27.81 2.77 22.25
N ASP A 628 28.96 2.10 22.40
CA ASP A 628 30.22 2.44 21.73
C ASP A 628 30.13 2.29 20.21
N ARG A 629 29.35 1.32 19.72
CA ARG A 629 29.10 1.18 18.28
C ARG A 629 28.36 2.38 17.73
N VAL A 630 27.31 2.85 18.41
CA VAL A 630 26.56 4.04 18.00
C VAL A 630 27.37 5.32 18.21
N ARG A 631 28.15 5.41 19.29
CA ARG A 631 29.07 6.53 19.56
C ARG A 631 30.11 6.73 18.45
N ARG A 632 30.59 5.65 17.81
CA ARG A 632 31.45 5.77 16.62
C ARG A 632 30.73 6.37 15.42
N LEU A 633 29.42 6.16 15.30
CA LEU A 633 28.59 6.77 14.26
C LEU A 633 28.28 8.23 14.61
N MET A 634 28.14 8.59 15.89
CA MET A 634 27.78 9.93 16.37
C MET A 634 28.73 10.39 17.50
N PRO A 635 29.96 10.81 17.18
CA PRO A 635 30.99 11.07 18.20
C PRO A 635 30.72 12.31 19.06
N GLU A 636 29.96 13.28 18.54
CA GLU A 636 29.59 14.52 19.23
C GLU A 636 28.37 14.37 20.16
N ALA A 637 27.72 13.20 20.16
CA ALA A 637 26.57 12.94 21.02
C ALA A 637 27.01 12.49 22.42
N GLU A 638 26.39 13.06 23.45
CA GLU A 638 26.49 12.61 24.83
C GLU A 638 25.50 11.46 25.07
N PHE A 639 26.00 10.32 25.56
CA PHE A 639 25.16 9.17 25.88
C PHE A 639 24.99 9.06 27.39
N ILE A 640 23.74 9.06 27.84
CA ILE A 640 23.37 9.16 29.26
C ILE A 640 22.60 7.90 29.64
N GLU A 641 23.13 7.14 30.60
CA GLU A 641 22.41 6.01 31.17
C GLU A 641 21.32 6.54 32.11
N ILE A 642 20.07 6.15 31.88
CA ILE A 642 18.92 6.55 32.70
C ILE A 642 18.34 5.33 33.43
N GLU A 643 17.61 5.57 34.52
CA GLU A 643 17.06 4.47 35.33
C GLU A 643 15.88 3.75 34.66
N LYS A 644 15.01 4.52 33.99
CA LYS A 644 13.78 4.03 33.34
C LYS A 644 13.54 4.73 32.01
N ASN A 645 13.12 3.97 30.99
CA ASN A 645 12.67 4.43 29.69
C ASN A 645 11.51 5.41 29.84
N LYS A 646 10.53 5.10 30.71
CA LYS A 646 9.38 5.98 30.99
C LYS A 646 9.76 7.39 31.47
N SER A 647 10.95 7.58 32.06
CA SER A 647 11.40 8.90 32.49
C SER A 647 11.65 9.84 31.31
N PHE A 648 12.07 9.34 30.14
CA PHE A 648 12.23 10.16 28.93
C PHE A 648 10.92 10.81 28.48
N PHE A 649 9.79 10.11 28.63
CA PHE A 649 8.50 10.57 28.15
C PHE A 649 7.76 11.48 29.16
N ASN A 650 7.96 11.26 30.45
CA ASN A 650 7.24 11.98 31.51
C ASN A 650 8.03 13.13 32.14
N ASP A 651 9.36 13.01 32.23
CA ASP A 651 10.22 13.96 32.93
C ASP A 651 11.14 14.68 31.94
N ASN A 652 10.89 15.97 31.75
CA ASN A 652 11.78 16.85 30.97
C ASN A 652 13.06 17.25 31.75
N ASP A 653 13.21 16.77 32.99
CA ASP A 653 14.25 17.18 33.94
C ASP A 653 15.67 16.81 33.49
N GLN A 654 15.81 15.74 32.70
CA GLN A 654 17.11 15.33 32.18
C GLN A 654 17.47 15.96 30.84
N GLN A 655 16.60 16.80 30.23
CA GLN A 655 16.81 17.44 28.91
C GLN A 655 17.45 16.50 27.87
N LEU A 656 16.82 15.35 27.66
CA LEU A 656 17.25 14.36 26.66
C LEU A 656 16.61 14.70 25.31
N ASP A 657 17.38 14.59 24.24
CA ASP A 657 16.91 14.83 22.88
C ASP A 657 16.30 13.56 22.25
N SER A 658 16.79 12.40 22.67
CA SER A 658 16.38 11.10 22.17
C SER A 658 16.55 10.01 23.21
N LEU A 659 15.76 8.95 23.09
CA LEU A 659 15.91 7.69 23.81
C LEU A 659 16.32 6.57 22.86
N MET A 660 17.46 5.93 23.13
CA MET A 660 17.96 4.79 22.39
C MET A 660 17.43 3.48 22.99
N VAL A 661 16.57 2.81 22.23
CA VAL A 661 15.89 1.53 22.58
C VAL A 661 15.76 0.67 21.33
N SER A 662 15.07 -0.48 21.40
CA SER A 662 14.71 -1.20 20.18
C SER A 662 13.54 -0.51 19.45
N ALA A 663 13.42 -0.67 18.13
CA ALA A 663 12.35 -0.12 17.30
C ALA A 663 10.98 -0.64 17.77
N GLU A 664 10.93 -1.92 18.15
CA GLU A 664 9.79 -2.63 18.70
C GLU A 664 9.35 -2.02 20.03
N SER A 665 10.31 -1.80 20.94
CA SER A 665 10.06 -1.18 22.25
C SER A 665 9.64 0.29 22.09
N GLY A 666 10.35 1.04 21.24
CA GLY A 666 10.05 2.42 20.91
C GLY A 666 8.64 2.58 20.34
N SER A 667 8.26 1.71 19.40
CA SER A 667 6.93 1.78 18.77
C SER A 667 5.83 1.48 19.79
N ALA A 668 6.06 0.53 20.70
CA ALA A 668 5.15 0.26 21.80
C ALA A 668 5.02 1.46 22.75
N PHE A 669 6.11 2.21 22.99
CA PHE A 669 6.05 3.44 23.79
C PHE A 669 5.27 4.57 23.09
N THR A 670 5.42 4.75 21.77
CA THR A 670 4.69 5.81 21.04
C THR A 670 3.17 5.59 21.02
N LEU A 671 2.70 4.35 21.22
CA LEU A 671 1.27 4.07 21.48
C LEU A 671 0.74 4.78 22.73
N MET A 672 1.58 4.88 23.78
CA MET A 672 1.23 5.56 25.03
C MET A 672 1.62 7.05 25.00
N PHE A 673 2.64 7.40 24.22
CA PHE A 673 3.22 8.74 24.12
C PHE A 673 3.25 9.18 22.65
N PRO A 674 2.10 9.58 22.06
CA PRO A 674 1.96 9.83 20.62
C PRO A 674 2.68 11.09 20.12
N ASP A 675 3.17 11.93 21.03
CA ASP A 675 4.00 13.11 20.69
C ASP A 675 5.47 12.70 20.37
N PHE A 676 5.73 11.40 20.29
CA PHE A 676 7.04 10.83 19.99
C PHE A 676 6.95 9.88 18.80
N GLU A 677 8.07 9.75 18.09
CA GLU A 677 8.21 8.92 16.90
C GLU A 677 9.46 8.04 17.02
N VAL A 678 9.41 6.87 16.39
CA VAL A 678 10.56 5.95 16.28
C VAL A 678 11.27 6.21 14.97
N VAL A 679 12.56 6.45 15.03
CA VAL A 679 13.42 6.66 13.87
C VAL A 679 14.51 5.59 13.88
N VAL A 680 14.67 4.91 12.73
CA VAL A 680 15.73 3.94 12.49
C VAL A 680 16.62 4.48 11.37
N PRO A 681 17.72 5.19 11.68
CA PRO A 681 18.60 5.69 10.64
C PRO A 681 19.17 4.54 9.82
N PRO A 682 19.18 4.60 8.47
CA PRO A 682 19.66 3.52 7.62
C PRO A 682 21.11 3.12 7.88
N GLU A 683 21.92 3.94 8.53
CA GLU A 683 23.30 3.56 8.88
C GLU A 683 23.39 2.76 10.20
N ILE A 684 22.31 2.69 10.98
CA ILE A 684 22.22 1.98 12.27
C ILE A 684 21.53 0.63 12.06
N HIS A 685 22.23 -0.30 11.39
CA HIS A 685 21.80 -1.70 11.28
C HIS A 685 22.36 -2.52 12.43
N VAL A 686 21.78 -2.38 13.63
CA VAL A 686 22.20 -3.12 14.82
C VAL A 686 21.05 -3.98 15.32
N LYS A 687 21.19 -5.30 15.16
CA LYS A 687 20.31 -6.29 15.79
C LYS A 687 20.77 -6.58 17.21
N LEU A 688 19.82 -6.60 18.13
CA LEU A 688 19.96 -6.89 19.54
C LEU A 688 19.25 -8.22 19.81
N PRO A 689 20.00 -9.32 20.03
CA PRO A 689 19.36 -10.58 20.37
C PRO A 689 18.85 -10.54 21.83
N LEU A 690 17.63 -11.03 22.04
CA LEU A 690 16.99 -11.17 23.35
C LEU A 690 17.13 -12.59 23.87
N PHE A 691 17.39 -12.74 25.16
CA PHE A 691 17.66 -14.04 25.80
C PHE A 691 16.93 -14.20 27.13
N TYR A 692 16.75 -15.44 27.57
CA TYR A 692 16.32 -15.73 28.95
C TYR A 692 17.53 -16.08 29.82
N GLY A 693 17.68 -15.34 30.93
CA GLY A 693 18.74 -15.57 31.91
C GLY A 693 18.33 -16.62 32.94
N ILE A 694 19.25 -17.49 33.33
CA ILE A 694 18.97 -18.67 34.16
C ILE A 694 19.75 -18.57 35.48
N GLY A 695 19.04 -18.79 36.59
CA GLY A 695 19.59 -18.76 37.94
C GLY A 695 20.65 -19.83 38.17
N ASN A 696 21.53 -19.59 39.15
CA ASN A 696 22.49 -20.57 39.68
C ASN A 696 23.38 -21.29 38.65
N ARG A 697 23.49 -20.77 37.43
CA ARG A 697 24.25 -21.34 36.32
C ARG A 697 23.90 -22.81 35.99
N ASP A 698 22.61 -23.16 36.09
CA ASP A 698 22.11 -24.50 35.80
C ASP A 698 22.10 -24.80 34.29
N ALA A 699 23.03 -25.65 33.85
CA ALA A 699 23.15 -26.04 32.44
C ALA A 699 22.01 -26.96 31.96
N GLU A 700 21.42 -27.76 32.85
CA GLU A 700 20.31 -28.66 32.49
C GLU A 700 19.04 -27.85 32.25
N MET A 701 18.77 -26.85 33.10
CA MET A 701 17.68 -25.90 32.89
C MET A 701 17.88 -25.11 31.59
N ARG A 702 19.12 -24.73 31.27
CA ARG A 702 19.45 -24.07 29.99
C ARG A 702 19.13 -24.96 28.81
N ASP A 703 19.57 -26.21 28.83
CA ASP A 703 19.32 -27.15 27.74
C ASP A 703 17.83 -27.43 27.60
N PHE A 704 17.10 -27.54 28.70
CA PHE A 704 15.64 -27.65 28.68
C PHE A 704 14.98 -26.44 28.01
N MET A 705 15.36 -25.21 28.40
CA MET A 705 14.83 -23.98 27.82
C MET A 705 15.14 -23.85 26.34
N GLU A 706 16.35 -24.23 25.91
CA GLU A 706 16.76 -24.22 24.51
C GLU A 706 15.84 -25.10 23.65
N HIS A 707 15.58 -26.33 24.11
CA HIS A 707 14.66 -27.23 23.42
C HIS A 707 13.22 -26.72 23.47
N TRP A 708 12.79 -26.14 24.59
CA TRP A 708 11.45 -25.60 24.73
C TRP A 708 11.20 -24.42 23.79
N ILE A 709 12.12 -23.45 23.71
CA ILE A 709 12.04 -22.32 22.76
C ILE A 709 11.98 -22.84 21.34
N MET A 710 12.88 -23.76 20.96
CA MET A 710 12.89 -24.36 19.63
C MET A 710 11.55 -25.04 19.28
N LEU A 711 10.91 -25.73 20.23
CA LEU A 711 9.59 -26.31 20.00
C LEU A 711 8.51 -25.23 19.77
N ARG A 712 8.55 -24.14 20.56
CA ARG A 712 7.61 -23.01 20.43
C ARG A 712 7.82 -22.18 19.16
N GLU A 713 9.03 -22.16 18.63
CA GLU A 713 9.30 -21.62 17.29
C GLU A 713 8.70 -22.52 16.22
N LYS A 714 8.83 -23.84 16.36
CA LYS A 714 8.37 -24.81 15.34
C LYS A 714 6.87 -25.01 15.29
N ASP A 715 6.16 -24.77 16.39
CA ASP A 715 4.70 -24.88 16.44
C ASP A 715 3.97 -23.55 16.16
N GLY A 716 4.71 -22.46 15.94
CA GLY A 716 4.17 -21.15 15.61
C GLY A 716 3.82 -20.26 16.80
N THR A 717 3.98 -20.73 18.05
CA THR A 717 3.70 -19.93 19.25
C THR A 717 4.49 -18.61 19.27
N VAL A 718 5.78 -18.67 18.93
CA VAL A 718 6.68 -17.49 18.90
C VAL A 718 6.21 -16.46 17.86
N GLU A 719 5.78 -16.91 16.68
CA GLU A 719 5.26 -16.06 15.60
C GLU A 719 3.92 -15.42 15.99
N GLU A 720 3.01 -16.19 16.60
CA GLU A 720 1.73 -15.69 17.10
C GLU A 720 1.92 -14.58 18.15
N PHE A 721 2.81 -14.81 19.11
CA PHE A 721 3.10 -13.83 20.16
C PHE A 721 3.79 -12.59 19.59
N TYR A 722 4.68 -12.76 18.60
CA TYR A 722 5.35 -11.66 17.93
C TYR A 722 4.35 -10.78 17.17
N ASP A 723 3.46 -11.41 16.40
CA ASP A 723 2.40 -10.73 15.67
C ASP A 723 1.52 -9.89 16.62
N HIS A 724 1.11 -10.45 17.76
CA HIS A 724 0.29 -9.74 18.75
C HIS A 724 1.03 -8.57 19.41
N TRP A 725 2.17 -8.85 20.03
CA TRP A 725 2.81 -7.90 20.95
C TRP A 725 3.71 -6.90 20.23
N ILE A 726 4.31 -7.29 19.11
CA ILE A 726 5.26 -6.45 18.37
C ILE A 726 4.57 -5.73 17.21
N LEU A 727 3.91 -6.48 16.33
CA LEU A 727 3.27 -5.91 15.14
C LEU A 727 1.87 -5.33 15.42
N GLY A 728 1.33 -5.54 16.62
CA GLY A 728 -0.03 -5.14 16.96
C GLY A 728 -1.10 -5.82 16.13
N LYS A 729 -0.73 -6.89 15.40
CA LYS A 729 -1.67 -7.83 14.81
C LYS A 729 -2.22 -8.61 15.98
N THR A 730 -3.17 -8.02 16.72
CA THR A 730 -3.81 -8.63 17.88
C THR A 730 -3.98 -10.10 17.55
N ALA A 731 -3.27 -11.00 18.28
CA ALA A 731 -3.31 -12.45 18.08
C ALA A 731 -4.72 -12.75 17.70
N SER A 732 -4.82 -13.03 16.43
CA SER A 732 -6.10 -13.21 15.89
C SER A 732 -6.44 -14.59 16.49
N ILE A 733 -7.22 -14.61 17.57
CA ILE A 733 -8.53 -15.14 17.31
C ILE A 733 -8.96 -14.32 16.11
N GLN A 734 -8.64 -14.78 14.86
CA GLN A 734 -9.11 -14.21 13.61
C GLN A 734 -10.50 -13.80 14.01
N PRO A 735 -10.82 -12.48 14.17
CA PRO A 735 -12.12 -12.12 14.68
C PRO A 735 -13.03 -12.74 13.67
N ARG A 736 -13.62 -13.84 14.13
CA ARG A 736 -13.95 -14.99 13.32
C ARG A 736 -14.85 -14.39 12.25
N ARG A 737 -14.44 -14.36 10.97
CA ARG A 737 -14.82 -13.30 10.01
C ARG A 737 -16.24 -12.85 10.27
N TRP A 738 -16.43 -11.54 10.49
CA TRP A 738 -17.74 -11.04 10.89
C TRP A 738 -18.78 -11.57 9.91
N SER A 739 -19.74 -12.31 10.44
CA SER A 739 -20.73 -12.97 9.62
C SER A 739 -22.10 -12.96 10.28
N VAL A 740 -23.15 -12.80 9.50
CA VAL A 740 -24.53 -12.84 9.98
C VAL A 740 -24.81 -14.18 10.66
N ILE A 741 -24.31 -15.30 10.12
CA ILE A 741 -24.57 -16.62 10.69
C ILE A 741 -24.00 -16.78 12.10
N ARG A 742 -22.85 -16.16 12.40
CA ARG A 742 -22.18 -16.22 13.69
C ARG A 742 -22.57 -15.06 14.61
N ASN A 743 -22.39 -13.82 14.15
CA ASN A 743 -22.50 -12.62 14.97
C ASN A 743 -23.95 -12.14 15.18
N VAL A 744 -24.87 -12.46 14.26
CA VAL A 744 -26.28 -12.06 14.36
C VAL A 744 -27.17 -13.23 14.74
N LEU A 745 -27.01 -14.36 14.04
CA LEU A 745 -27.87 -15.55 14.20
C LEU A 745 -27.32 -16.56 15.21
N GLN A 746 -26.01 -16.52 15.53
CA GLN A 746 -25.33 -17.45 16.43
C GLN A 746 -25.56 -18.94 16.10
N TRP A 747 -25.69 -19.28 14.81
CA TRP A 747 -25.91 -20.67 14.35
C TRP A 747 -24.64 -21.50 14.28
N VAL A 748 -23.48 -20.85 14.32
CA VAL A 748 -22.16 -21.46 14.40
C VAL A 748 -21.34 -20.67 15.40
N ASP A 749 -20.50 -21.38 16.14
CA ASP A 749 -19.54 -20.82 17.10
C ASP A 749 -18.55 -19.88 16.43
#